data_AF-A0A5J9TTZ0-F1
#
_entry.id   AF-A0A5J9TTZ0-F1
#
_cell.length_a   1.000
_cell.length_b   1.000
_cell.length_c   1.000
_cell.angle_alpha   90.00
_cell.angle_beta   90.00
_cell.angle_gamma   90.00
#
_symmetry.space_group_name_H-M   'P 1'
#
loop_
_entity.id
_entity.type
_entity.pdbx_description
1 polymer ?
#
loop_
_entity_poly.entity_id
_entity_poly.type
_entity_poly.pdbx_seq_one_letter_code
_entity_poly.pdbx_strand_id
1 'polypeptide(L)'
;MELVTNVSEYEKLAKERLPKMVYDYYASGAEDQWTLKENREAFSRILFRPRILIDVSRIDMTTNILGFNVSMPIMIAPSAMQKMAHPEGELATARAAASAGTIMTLSSWSTSSVEEVNSVGPGIRFFQLYVYKDRNIVRQLVKRAEMAGYKAIALTVDTPRLGRREADIKNRFTLPPHLVLKNFEALDLGTMDKTNDSGLASYVAGQVDRSLSWKDVKWLQTITSLPILVKGVVTAEDTRLAVEYGAAGIIVSNHGARQLDYVPATISCLEEVVREAKGRLPVFLDGGVRRGTDVFKALALGASGVFIGRPVLFSLAVDGEAGVRKVLQMLRDELELTMALSGCTSLREITRSHVITDSDRIPRPRLEMLLITNVCDFKELAKQKLPRMVYDYYASGAEDQWTFKENREAFSRIQLRPRVLIDVSHVNMSTSVLGYNVSMPIMIAPTALHKMAHPQGELASARAAAAAGIIMTLSSWSSFSIEEVNSTGPGIRFFQLSVFRDRNFVRQLVRRAEKAGYKAIVLTVDASWFGRREADVKNRFTLPENVVLKCFEGLDLGDIDKTNGFALAAYYASQVDRSLSWKDIKWLQEITSLPILVKEILTAEDGAVGIIVSNHGGRQLDYVPATISCLEEVVREAKGRVPVFLDGGIRRGTDAFKALPLGASGVFIGRPVLFALAVDGEAGVGNTLQMLRDELEVVMALSGCASLKDITRDHVTTESDRIRRSRL
;
A
#
# COMPACT_ATOMS: atom_id res chain seq x y z
N MET A 1 -8.43 47.47 -14.41
CA MET A 1 -8.53 46.14 -13.76
C MET A 1 -7.24 45.41 -14.02
N GLU A 2 -6.64 44.81 -13.00
CA GLU A 2 -5.55 43.85 -13.21
C GLU A 2 -6.01 42.75 -14.17
N LEU A 3 -5.11 42.33 -15.06
CA LEU A 3 -5.40 41.28 -16.03
C LEU A 3 -5.56 39.95 -15.29
N VAL A 4 -6.80 39.49 -15.09
CA VAL A 4 -7.07 38.15 -14.51
C VAL A 4 -6.79 37.08 -15.56
N THR A 5 -5.88 36.16 -15.22
CA THR A 5 -5.35 35.10 -16.10
C THR A 5 -5.73 33.69 -15.65
N ASN A 6 -6.20 33.52 -14.41
CA ASN A 6 -6.63 32.21 -13.91
C ASN A 6 -7.70 32.31 -12.82
N VAL A 7 -8.39 31.20 -12.59
CA VAL A 7 -9.53 31.12 -11.66
C VAL A 7 -9.16 31.48 -10.21
N SER A 8 -7.94 31.16 -9.76
CA SER A 8 -7.54 31.38 -8.35
C SER A 8 -7.34 32.85 -8.01
N GLU A 9 -7.10 33.73 -8.99
CA GLU A 9 -6.99 35.17 -8.77
C GLU A 9 -8.32 35.80 -8.34
N TYR A 10 -9.45 35.27 -8.82
CA TYR A 10 -10.78 35.73 -8.41
C TYR A 10 -11.02 35.57 -6.91
N GLU A 11 -10.44 34.56 -6.25
CA GLU A 11 -10.57 34.38 -4.81
C GLU A 11 -9.91 35.53 -4.02
N LYS A 12 -8.75 36.00 -4.47
CA LYS A 12 -8.05 37.13 -3.86
C LYS A 12 -8.84 38.43 -4.05
N LEU A 13 -9.27 38.68 -5.29
CA LEU A 13 -10.08 39.86 -5.62
C LEU A 13 -11.43 39.86 -4.90
N ALA A 14 -12.08 38.70 -4.77
CA ALA A 14 -13.33 38.58 -4.02
C ALA A 14 -13.11 38.85 -2.52
N LYS A 15 -11.98 38.45 -1.95
CA LYS A 15 -11.62 38.76 -0.55
C LYS A 15 -11.51 40.25 -0.29
N GLU A 16 -11.01 41.01 -1.26
CA GLU A 16 -10.86 42.46 -1.17
C GLU A 16 -12.21 43.21 -1.30
N ARG A 17 -13.18 42.62 -2.01
CA ARG A 17 -14.48 43.25 -2.29
C ARG A 17 -15.59 42.86 -1.33
N LEU A 18 -15.61 41.62 -0.88
CA LEU A 18 -16.68 41.09 -0.04
C LEU A 18 -16.51 41.49 1.42
N PRO A 19 -17.62 41.77 2.15
CA PRO A 19 -17.57 41.83 3.60
C PRO A 19 -16.98 40.55 4.17
N LYS A 20 -16.15 40.66 5.21
CA LYS A 20 -15.45 39.53 5.83
C LYS A 20 -16.36 38.34 6.11
N MET A 21 -17.55 38.58 6.70
CA MET A 21 -18.53 37.54 7.01
C MET A 21 -18.97 36.76 5.76
N VAL A 22 -19.20 37.45 4.65
CA VAL A 22 -19.64 36.86 3.37
C VAL A 22 -18.50 36.09 2.71
N TYR A 23 -17.31 36.71 2.65
CA TYR A 23 -16.12 36.04 2.13
C TYR A 23 -15.82 34.76 2.90
N ASP A 24 -15.76 34.85 4.24
CA ASP A 24 -15.47 33.71 5.11
C ASP A 24 -16.54 32.63 5.00
N TYR A 25 -17.83 32.99 4.85
CA TYR A 25 -18.90 32.03 4.62
C TYR A 25 -18.66 31.20 3.36
N TYR A 26 -18.26 31.83 2.26
CA TYR A 26 -17.98 31.13 1.00
C TYR A 26 -16.63 30.39 1.01
N ALA A 27 -15.59 31.00 1.57
CA ALA A 27 -14.23 30.49 1.51
C ALA A 27 -14.01 29.32 2.49
N SER A 28 -14.61 29.37 3.68
CA SER A 28 -14.31 28.44 4.77
C SER A 28 -14.61 26.98 4.47
N GLY A 29 -13.86 26.10 5.12
CA GLY A 29 -14.11 24.68 5.29
C GLY A 29 -14.58 24.34 6.72
N ALA A 30 -14.72 23.06 7.02
CA ALA A 30 -14.98 22.58 8.37
C ALA A 30 -13.71 22.61 9.23
N GLU A 31 -13.84 23.03 10.49
CA GLU A 31 -12.84 22.91 11.56
C GLU A 31 -11.44 23.42 11.16
N ASP A 32 -10.42 22.55 11.16
CA ASP A 32 -9.03 22.89 10.81
C ASP A 32 -8.84 23.14 9.31
N GLN A 33 -9.86 22.84 8.50
CA GLN A 33 -9.91 22.99 7.05
C GLN A 33 -8.83 22.17 6.33
N TRP A 34 -8.47 21.02 6.90
CA TRP A 34 -7.47 20.12 6.31
C TRP A 34 -7.91 19.64 4.92
N THR A 35 -9.15 19.15 4.82
CA THR A 35 -9.75 18.67 3.57
C THR A 35 -9.88 19.78 2.53
N LEU A 36 -10.06 21.02 2.96
CA LEU A 36 -10.16 22.17 2.05
C LEU A 36 -8.85 22.41 1.32
N LYS A 37 -7.74 22.37 2.07
CA LYS A 37 -6.39 22.45 1.53
C LYS A 37 -6.10 21.24 0.65
N GLU A 38 -6.38 20.05 1.15
CA GLU A 38 -6.12 18.78 0.49
C GLU A 38 -6.87 18.61 -0.83
N ASN A 39 -8.12 19.10 -0.94
CA ASN A 39 -8.88 19.14 -2.19
C ASN A 39 -8.14 19.84 -3.33
N ARG A 40 -7.28 20.84 -3.03
CA ARG A 40 -6.45 21.49 -4.05
C ARG A 40 -5.11 20.77 -4.23
N GLU A 41 -4.46 20.39 -3.13
CA GLU A 41 -3.13 19.77 -3.17
C GLU A 41 -3.12 18.39 -3.84
N ALA A 42 -4.21 17.63 -3.71
CA ALA A 42 -4.33 16.30 -4.31
C ALA A 42 -4.24 16.30 -5.84
N PHE A 43 -4.75 17.33 -6.52
CA PHE A 43 -4.59 17.45 -7.97
C PHE A 43 -3.11 17.59 -8.37
N SER A 44 -2.29 18.29 -7.58
CA SER A 44 -0.86 18.48 -7.84
C SER A 44 -0.06 17.18 -7.74
N ARG A 45 -0.60 16.17 -7.06
CA ARG A 45 0.02 14.84 -6.94
C ARG A 45 -0.30 13.89 -8.10
N ILE A 46 -1.05 14.36 -9.09
CA ILE A 46 -1.32 13.64 -10.33
C ILE A 46 -0.50 14.27 -11.47
N LEU A 47 0.36 13.49 -12.13
CA LEU A 47 1.14 13.91 -13.31
C LEU A 47 0.48 13.48 -14.60
N PHE A 48 0.85 14.13 -15.70
CA PHE A 48 0.45 13.78 -17.06
C PHE A 48 1.46 12.84 -17.73
N ARG A 49 0.95 12.04 -18.67
CA ARG A 49 1.72 11.23 -19.64
C ARG A 49 1.24 11.57 -21.05
N PRO A 50 1.64 12.74 -21.59
CA PRO A 50 1.14 13.20 -22.87
C PRO A 50 1.56 12.27 -24.01
N ARG A 51 0.68 12.11 -25.00
CA ARG A 51 0.97 11.40 -26.24
C ARG A 51 1.31 12.43 -27.31
N ILE A 52 2.57 12.40 -27.75
CA ILE A 52 3.10 13.37 -28.71
C ILE A 52 2.82 12.96 -30.17
N LEU A 53 2.93 13.92 -31.09
CA LEU A 53 2.74 13.73 -32.54
C LEU A 53 1.36 13.16 -32.92
N ILE A 54 0.32 13.65 -32.24
CA ILE A 54 -1.09 13.43 -32.60
C ILE A 54 -1.63 14.73 -33.20
N ASP A 55 -2.39 14.64 -34.28
CA ASP A 55 -3.04 15.81 -34.87
C ASP A 55 -4.15 16.31 -33.93
N VAL A 56 -3.89 17.45 -33.30
CA VAL A 56 -4.81 18.12 -32.37
C VAL A 56 -5.33 19.45 -32.95
N SER A 57 -5.33 19.59 -34.28
CA SER A 57 -5.86 20.78 -34.97
C SER A 57 -7.37 21.00 -34.75
N ARG A 58 -8.09 19.95 -34.32
CA ARG A 58 -9.50 20.00 -33.94
C ARG A 58 -9.71 19.24 -32.64
N ILE A 59 -10.34 19.89 -31.67
CA ILE A 59 -10.66 19.30 -30.36
C ILE A 59 -12.17 19.40 -30.11
N ASP A 60 -12.78 18.27 -29.81
CA ASP A 60 -14.18 18.14 -29.42
C ASP A 60 -14.31 17.87 -27.92
N MET A 61 -14.79 18.88 -27.19
CA MET A 61 -15.08 18.79 -25.75
C MET A 61 -16.55 18.49 -25.47
N THR A 62 -17.40 18.32 -26.49
CA THR A 62 -18.82 18.09 -26.27
C THR A 62 -19.06 16.74 -25.59
N THR A 63 -20.09 16.68 -24.75
CA THR A 63 -20.48 15.44 -24.07
C THR A 63 -21.97 15.39 -23.79
N ASN A 64 -22.46 14.21 -23.42
CA ASN A 64 -23.85 13.98 -23.06
C ASN A 64 -23.95 13.65 -21.57
N ILE A 65 -24.72 14.43 -20.84
CA ILE A 65 -24.95 14.28 -19.39
C ILE A 65 -26.43 14.01 -19.18
N LEU A 66 -26.76 12.77 -18.77
CA LEU A 66 -28.13 12.31 -18.53
C LEU A 66 -29.07 12.53 -19.73
N GLY A 67 -28.57 12.39 -20.96
CA GLY A 67 -29.33 12.62 -22.18
C GLY A 67 -29.20 14.04 -22.76
N PHE A 68 -28.59 14.98 -22.05
CA PHE A 68 -28.45 16.37 -22.50
C PHE A 68 -27.05 16.67 -23.02
N ASN A 69 -26.95 17.22 -24.23
CA ASN A 69 -25.68 17.64 -24.81
C ASN A 69 -25.21 18.94 -24.16
N VAL A 70 -23.94 18.97 -23.75
CA VAL A 70 -23.26 20.15 -23.20
C VAL A 70 -21.97 20.40 -23.99
N SER A 71 -21.54 21.66 -24.00
CA SER A 71 -20.39 22.13 -24.79
C SER A 71 -19.03 21.68 -24.24
N MET A 72 -18.98 21.29 -22.96
CA MET A 72 -17.79 20.91 -22.21
C MET A 72 -18.19 20.13 -20.95
N PRO A 73 -17.30 19.29 -20.38
CA PRO A 73 -17.58 18.48 -19.18
C PRO A 73 -17.41 19.28 -17.87
N ILE A 74 -17.75 20.57 -17.88
CA ILE A 74 -17.54 21.52 -16.76
C ILE A 74 -18.86 22.21 -16.44
N MET A 75 -19.41 21.94 -15.26
CA MET A 75 -20.74 22.38 -14.84
C MET A 75 -20.66 23.23 -13.55
N ILE A 76 -21.74 23.93 -13.21
CA ILE A 76 -21.80 24.75 -12.00
C ILE A 76 -22.42 23.96 -10.84
N ALA A 77 -21.68 23.86 -9.73
CA ALA A 77 -22.11 23.21 -8.50
C ALA A 77 -23.15 24.08 -7.75
N PRO A 78 -24.06 23.47 -6.97
CA PRO A 78 -25.00 24.22 -6.16
C PRO A 78 -24.28 24.97 -5.05
N SER A 79 -24.42 26.29 -5.05
CA SER A 79 -23.90 27.18 -4.00
C SER A 79 -25.03 28.06 -3.50
N ALA A 80 -25.21 28.11 -2.19
CA ALA A 80 -26.31 28.83 -1.55
C ALA A 80 -26.09 30.36 -1.58
N MET A 81 -27.21 31.09 -1.54
CA MET A 81 -27.27 32.53 -1.25
C MET A 81 -26.33 33.39 -2.11
N GLN A 82 -26.36 33.25 -3.44
CA GLN A 82 -25.40 33.91 -4.34
C GLN A 82 -25.59 35.44 -4.39
N LYS A 83 -26.75 35.97 -4.00
CA LYS A 83 -26.97 37.42 -3.92
C LYS A 83 -26.15 38.12 -2.84
N MET A 84 -25.53 37.40 -1.90
CA MET A 84 -24.53 38.02 -1.02
C MET A 84 -23.23 38.36 -1.77
N ALA A 85 -22.94 37.68 -2.88
CA ALA A 85 -21.76 37.96 -3.71
C ALA A 85 -22.02 39.13 -4.67
N HIS A 86 -23.18 39.15 -5.33
CA HIS A 86 -23.54 40.15 -6.33
C HIS A 86 -25.07 40.31 -6.40
N PRO A 87 -25.64 41.50 -6.63
CA PRO A 87 -27.10 41.71 -6.63
C PRO A 87 -27.90 40.77 -7.55
N GLU A 88 -27.33 40.39 -8.69
CA GLU A 88 -27.98 39.46 -9.63
C GLU A 88 -27.90 37.98 -9.22
N GLY A 89 -26.98 37.61 -8.32
CA GLY A 89 -26.86 36.28 -7.74
C GLY A 89 -26.98 35.13 -8.75
N GLU A 90 -27.90 34.23 -8.46
CA GLU A 90 -28.15 33.03 -9.26
C GLU A 90 -28.62 33.33 -10.70
N LEU A 91 -29.20 34.50 -10.97
CA LEU A 91 -29.68 34.89 -12.31
C LEU A 91 -28.50 35.12 -13.26
N ALA A 92 -27.47 35.83 -12.79
CA ALA A 92 -26.22 36.04 -13.52
C ALA A 92 -25.52 34.71 -13.80
N THR A 93 -25.45 33.82 -12.80
CA THR A 93 -24.87 32.49 -12.96
C THR A 93 -25.64 31.63 -13.96
N ALA A 94 -26.96 31.70 -13.98
CA ALA A 94 -27.80 30.96 -14.92
C ALA A 94 -27.60 31.42 -16.36
N ARG A 95 -27.54 32.73 -16.62
CA ARG A 95 -27.24 33.27 -17.96
C ARG A 95 -25.82 32.92 -18.40
N ALA A 96 -24.84 32.99 -17.51
CA ALA A 96 -23.47 32.59 -17.81
C ALA A 96 -23.39 31.10 -18.20
N ALA A 97 -24.02 30.19 -17.43
CA ALA A 97 -24.06 28.77 -17.74
C ALA A 97 -24.72 28.48 -19.10
N ALA A 98 -25.85 29.12 -19.38
CA ALA A 98 -26.55 29.00 -20.65
C ALA A 98 -25.69 29.50 -21.83
N SER A 99 -25.02 30.65 -21.68
CA SER A 99 -24.12 31.20 -22.70
C SER A 99 -22.91 30.30 -22.97
N ALA A 100 -22.41 29.60 -21.94
CA ALA A 100 -21.33 28.64 -22.07
C ALA A 100 -21.82 27.27 -22.57
N GLY A 101 -23.13 27.05 -22.73
CA GLY A 101 -23.71 25.78 -23.16
C GLY A 101 -23.50 24.64 -22.16
N THR A 102 -23.54 24.93 -20.86
CA THR A 102 -23.34 23.94 -19.79
C THR A 102 -24.45 23.95 -18.73
N ILE A 103 -24.39 23.01 -17.79
CA ILE A 103 -25.39 22.81 -16.74
C ILE A 103 -25.12 23.71 -15.54
N MET A 104 -26.19 24.33 -15.03
CA MET A 104 -26.20 24.94 -13.70
C MET A 104 -26.99 24.09 -12.71
N THR A 105 -26.40 23.77 -11.55
CA THR A 105 -27.14 23.20 -10.42
C THR A 105 -27.54 24.31 -9.46
N LEU A 106 -28.84 24.55 -9.28
CA LEU A 106 -29.35 25.54 -8.32
C LEU A 106 -29.44 24.92 -6.92
N SER A 107 -29.03 25.64 -5.88
CA SER A 107 -29.21 25.18 -4.48
C SER A 107 -30.65 25.36 -4.01
N SER A 108 -31.15 24.48 -3.14
CA SER A 108 -32.43 24.73 -2.46
C SER A 108 -32.38 26.00 -1.61
N TRP A 109 -31.21 26.40 -1.11
CA TRP A 109 -30.97 27.62 -0.32
C TRP A 109 -30.53 28.81 -1.17
N SER A 110 -31.06 28.93 -2.39
CA SER A 110 -30.80 30.07 -3.26
C SER A 110 -31.58 31.32 -2.86
N THR A 111 -30.99 32.48 -3.16
CA THR A 111 -31.60 33.81 -3.02
C THR A 111 -32.43 34.24 -4.23
N SER A 112 -32.67 33.28 -5.14
CA SER A 112 -33.56 33.39 -6.30
C SER A 112 -34.30 32.06 -6.44
N SER A 113 -35.60 32.07 -6.77
CA SER A 113 -36.41 30.85 -6.85
C SER A 113 -36.09 30.04 -8.12
N VAL A 114 -36.53 28.77 -8.16
CA VAL A 114 -36.44 27.94 -9.39
C VAL A 114 -37.12 28.61 -10.59
N GLU A 115 -38.21 29.36 -10.40
CA GLU A 115 -38.92 30.06 -11.48
C GLU A 115 -38.16 31.30 -11.94
N GLU A 116 -37.65 32.13 -11.01
CA GLU A 116 -36.83 33.31 -11.34
C GLU A 116 -35.57 32.89 -12.11
N VAL A 117 -34.93 31.80 -11.69
CA VAL A 117 -33.74 31.28 -12.35
C VAL A 117 -34.08 30.68 -13.73
N ASN A 118 -35.27 30.11 -13.92
CA ASN A 118 -35.69 29.64 -15.23
C ASN A 118 -36.12 30.79 -16.17
N SER A 119 -36.64 31.90 -15.63
CA SER A 119 -37.14 33.02 -16.43
C SER A 119 -36.05 33.81 -17.16
N VAL A 120 -34.77 33.64 -16.79
CA VAL A 120 -33.66 34.31 -17.50
C VAL A 120 -33.37 33.73 -18.89
N GLY A 121 -34.00 32.61 -19.26
CA GLY A 121 -33.91 32.03 -20.60
C GLY A 121 -33.66 30.52 -20.61
N PRO A 122 -33.60 29.91 -21.81
CA PRO A 122 -33.35 28.49 -21.97
C PRO A 122 -31.96 28.09 -21.44
N GLY A 123 -31.87 26.94 -20.80
CA GLY A 123 -30.63 26.40 -20.26
C GLY A 123 -30.87 25.07 -19.55
N ILE A 124 -29.85 24.22 -19.47
CA ILE A 124 -29.96 22.94 -18.76
C ILE A 124 -29.70 23.21 -17.28
N ARG A 125 -30.68 22.90 -16.43
CA ARG A 125 -30.60 23.19 -14.99
C ARG A 125 -30.91 21.96 -14.16
N PHE A 126 -30.10 21.70 -13.15
CA PHE A 126 -30.35 20.70 -12.11
C PHE A 126 -30.72 21.41 -10.80
N PHE A 127 -31.45 20.72 -9.93
CA PHE A 127 -31.89 21.30 -8.65
C PHE A 127 -31.33 20.48 -7.49
N GLN A 128 -30.50 21.09 -6.66
CA GLN A 128 -29.98 20.47 -5.46
C GLN A 128 -31.02 20.51 -4.34
N LEU A 129 -31.20 19.38 -3.67
CA LEU A 129 -32.23 19.18 -2.67
C LEU A 129 -31.65 18.55 -1.39
N TYR A 130 -32.17 18.98 -0.24
CA TYR A 130 -32.10 18.23 1.01
C TYR A 130 -33.47 17.62 1.29
N VAL A 131 -33.50 16.46 1.95
CA VAL A 131 -34.75 15.93 2.47
C VAL A 131 -34.98 16.52 3.86
N TYR A 132 -36.05 17.32 3.96
CA TYR A 132 -36.48 17.96 5.20
C TYR A 132 -37.41 17.05 6.01
N LYS A 133 -37.46 17.23 7.33
CA LYS A 133 -38.33 16.50 8.26
C LYS A 133 -39.78 16.53 7.78
N ASP A 134 -40.26 17.72 7.42
CA ASP A 134 -41.51 17.84 6.69
C ASP A 134 -41.31 17.44 5.21
N ARG A 135 -41.72 16.21 4.90
CA ARG A 135 -41.68 15.66 3.54
C ARG A 135 -42.61 16.40 2.57
N ASN A 136 -43.59 17.19 3.04
CA ASN A 136 -44.44 18.01 2.18
C ASN A 136 -43.65 19.18 1.57
N ILE A 137 -42.75 19.81 2.32
CA ILE A 137 -41.82 20.83 1.80
C ILE A 137 -41.03 20.26 0.63
N VAL A 138 -40.49 19.05 0.80
CA VAL A 138 -39.71 18.36 -0.23
C VAL A 138 -40.55 18.10 -1.49
N ARG A 139 -41.79 17.61 -1.35
CA ARG A 139 -42.72 17.42 -2.49
C ARG A 139 -42.99 18.72 -3.24
N GLN A 140 -43.24 19.81 -2.53
CA GLN A 140 -43.49 21.11 -3.15
C GLN A 140 -42.25 21.63 -3.92
N LEU A 141 -41.06 21.52 -3.32
CA LEU A 141 -39.81 21.92 -3.97
C LEU A 141 -39.52 21.12 -5.25
N VAL A 142 -39.69 19.80 -5.19
CA VAL A 142 -39.51 18.91 -6.34
C VAL A 142 -40.50 19.24 -7.45
N LYS A 143 -41.79 19.39 -7.13
CA LYS A 143 -42.83 19.77 -8.10
C LYS A 143 -42.55 21.12 -8.75
N ARG A 144 -42.11 22.11 -7.97
CA ARG A 144 -41.72 23.44 -8.50
C ARG A 144 -40.53 23.33 -9.45
N ALA A 145 -39.52 22.54 -9.12
CA ALA A 145 -38.38 22.31 -10.01
C ALA A 145 -38.80 21.64 -11.33
N GLU A 146 -39.64 20.60 -11.28
CA GLU A 146 -40.22 19.96 -12.46
C GLU A 146 -41.00 20.94 -13.35
N MET A 147 -41.91 21.73 -12.74
CA MET A 147 -42.71 22.74 -13.45
C MET A 147 -41.84 23.85 -14.05
N ALA A 148 -40.76 24.23 -13.38
CA ALA A 148 -39.76 25.17 -13.89
C ALA A 148 -38.83 24.54 -14.94
N GLY A 149 -39.02 23.28 -15.34
CA GLY A 149 -38.31 22.64 -16.43
C GLY A 149 -36.90 22.13 -16.09
N TYR A 150 -36.59 22.00 -14.80
CA TYR A 150 -35.33 21.41 -14.34
C TYR A 150 -35.22 19.94 -14.77
N LYS A 151 -33.99 19.48 -15.00
CA LYS A 151 -33.72 18.23 -15.69
C LYS A 151 -33.22 17.09 -14.81
N ALA A 152 -32.80 17.39 -13.57
CA ALA A 152 -32.39 16.38 -12.59
C ALA A 152 -32.44 16.96 -11.17
N ILE A 153 -32.53 16.08 -10.18
CA ILE A 153 -32.39 16.40 -8.76
C ILE A 153 -31.01 15.95 -8.28
N ALA A 154 -30.22 16.87 -7.71
CA ALA A 154 -29.00 16.54 -7.00
C ALA A 154 -29.29 16.42 -5.49
N LEU A 155 -29.56 15.20 -5.04
CA LEU A 155 -29.86 14.91 -3.63
C LEU A 155 -28.56 14.94 -2.80
N THR A 156 -28.46 15.87 -1.86
CA THR A 156 -27.32 15.94 -0.94
C THR A 156 -27.49 14.96 0.22
N VAL A 157 -26.54 14.02 0.37
CA VAL A 157 -26.59 12.95 1.40
C VAL A 157 -25.51 13.06 2.48
N ASP A 158 -24.56 13.98 2.34
CA ASP A 158 -23.43 14.18 3.27
C ASP A 158 -23.71 15.20 4.41
N THR A 159 -24.96 15.65 4.54
CA THR A 159 -25.35 16.72 5.47
C THR A 159 -26.52 16.33 6.39
N PRO A 160 -26.46 15.22 7.14
CA PRO A 160 -27.44 14.95 8.20
C PRO A 160 -27.31 15.97 9.35
N ARG A 161 -26.13 16.60 9.47
CA ARG A 161 -25.85 17.77 10.30
C ARG A 161 -25.01 18.74 9.48
N LEU A 162 -25.14 20.03 9.75
CA LEU A 162 -24.18 21.00 9.23
C LEU A 162 -22.80 20.77 9.87
N GLY A 163 -21.76 20.78 9.04
CA GLY A 163 -20.36 20.83 9.51
C GLY A 163 -20.07 22.10 10.31
N ARG A 164 -19.08 22.01 11.21
CA ARG A 164 -18.68 23.11 12.09
C ARG A 164 -17.69 24.02 11.35
N ARG A 165 -18.18 25.16 10.85
CA ARG A 165 -17.35 26.17 10.18
C ARG A 165 -17.01 27.28 11.17
N GLU A 166 -15.77 27.27 11.68
CA GLU A 166 -15.40 28.17 12.77
C GLU A 166 -15.48 29.65 12.41
N ALA A 167 -15.21 29.99 11.15
CA ALA A 167 -15.30 31.37 10.68
C ALA A 167 -16.75 31.90 10.77
N ASP A 168 -17.75 31.08 10.39
CA ASP A 168 -19.18 31.43 10.52
C ASP A 168 -19.55 31.66 12.00
N ILE A 169 -19.02 30.83 12.91
CA ILE A 169 -19.25 30.95 14.36
C ILE A 169 -18.62 32.24 14.90
N LYS A 170 -17.35 32.50 14.57
CA LYS A 170 -16.61 33.71 15.01
C LYS A 170 -17.24 34.99 14.46
N ASN A 171 -17.73 34.96 13.23
CA ASN A 171 -18.40 36.09 12.58
C ASN A 171 -19.88 36.22 12.95
N ARG A 172 -20.45 35.25 13.68
CA ARG A 172 -21.90 35.15 13.97
C ARG A 172 -22.72 35.28 12.68
N PHE A 173 -22.40 34.46 11.69
CA PHE A 173 -22.97 34.54 10.35
C PHE A 173 -24.51 34.63 10.38
N THR A 174 -25.03 35.63 9.69
CA THR A 174 -26.46 35.79 9.39
C THR A 174 -26.65 36.16 7.91
N LEU A 175 -27.78 35.77 7.35
CA LEU A 175 -28.17 36.23 6.02
C LEU A 175 -28.44 37.75 6.10
N PRO A 176 -27.91 38.57 5.17
CA PRO A 176 -28.23 39.99 5.12
C PRO A 176 -29.76 40.22 5.06
N PRO A 177 -30.33 41.17 5.82
CA PRO A 177 -31.78 41.29 6.00
C PRO A 177 -32.60 41.50 4.72
N HIS A 178 -31.99 42.07 3.68
CA HIS A 178 -32.65 42.29 2.38
C HIS A 178 -32.71 41.03 1.50
N LEU A 179 -32.15 39.91 1.95
CA LEU A 179 -32.10 38.64 1.23
C LEU A 179 -32.92 37.57 1.94
N VAL A 180 -33.54 36.71 1.15
CA VAL A 180 -34.38 35.60 1.63
C VAL A 180 -34.10 34.32 0.85
N LEU A 181 -34.39 33.16 1.43
CA LEU A 181 -34.31 31.87 0.74
C LEU A 181 -35.56 31.69 -0.14
N LYS A 182 -35.51 32.18 -1.39
CA LYS A 182 -36.67 32.34 -2.27
C LYS A 182 -37.44 31.06 -2.60
N ASN A 183 -36.79 29.89 -2.53
CA ASN A 183 -37.50 28.63 -2.72
C ASN A 183 -38.47 28.29 -1.58
N PHE A 184 -38.31 28.87 -0.39
CA PHE A 184 -39.17 28.61 0.78
C PHE A 184 -40.24 29.68 1.01
N GLU A 185 -40.10 30.86 0.41
CA GLU A 185 -41.00 32.01 0.60
C GLU A 185 -42.46 31.68 0.25
N ALA A 186 -42.67 30.93 -0.84
CA ALA A 186 -44.00 30.55 -1.34
C ALA A 186 -44.50 29.19 -0.81
N LEU A 187 -43.80 28.56 0.13
CA LEU A 187 -44.19 27.26 0.66
C LEU A 187 -45.10 27.41 1.88
N ASP A 188 -46.00 26.44 2.04
CA ASP A 188 -46.69 26.24 3.31
C ASP A 188 -45.72 25.58 4.31
N LEU A 189 -45.24 26.36 5.27
CA LEU A 189 -44.29 25.94 6.32
C LEU A 189 -45.00 25.64 7.66
N GLY A 190 -46.34 25.64 7.70
CA GLY A 190 -47.12 25.50 8.94
C GLY A 190 -47.06 26.72 9.87
N THR A 191 -47.16 26.50 11.19
CA THR A 191 -47.21 27.54 12.25
C THR A 191 -45.85 28.19 12.50
N MET A 192 -45.39 29.03 11.57
CA MET A 192 -44.22 29.89 11.77
C MET A 192 -44.59 31.36 11.56
N ASP A 193 -44.09 32.20 12.46
CA ASP A 193 -44.14 33.65 12.31
C ASP A 193 -43.17 34.07 11.19
N LYS A 194 -43.72 34.56 10.08
CA LYS A 194 -43.00 34.87 8.83
C LYS A 194 -42.20 36.19 8.91
N THR A 195 -42.17 36.86 10.06
CA THR A 195 -41.76 38.27 10.19
C THR A 195 -40.32 38.49 10.67
N ASN A 196 -39.49 37.45 10.83
CA ASN A 196 -38.12 37.58 11.36
C ASN A 196 -37.08 36.85 10.49
N ASP A 197 -36.35 37.60 9.64
CA ASP A 197 -35.52 37.09 8.52
C ASP A 197 -34.36 36.16 8.92
N SER A 198 -33.79 36.34 10.13
CA SER A 198 -32.77 35.41 10.68
C SER A 198 -33.35 34.05 11.10
N GLY A 199 -34.68 33.99 11.31
CA GLY A 199 -35.42 32.81 11.71
C GLY A 199 -35.59 31.80 10.59
N LEU A 200 -35.79 32.22 9.33
CA LEU A 200 -36.02 31.32 8.20
C LEU A 200 -34.79 30.47 7.88
N ALA A 201 -33.60 31.07 7.81
CA ALA A 201 -32.36 30.32 7.56
C ALA A 201 -32.05 29.33 8.70
N SER A 202 -32.25 29.74 9.95
CA SER A 202 -32.08 28.89 11.14
C SER A 202 -33.12 27.76 11.18
N TYR A 203 -34.37 28.05 10.82
CA TYR A 203 -35.45 27.07 10.72
C TYR A 203 -35.16 26.04 9.63
N VAL A 204 -34.85 26.47 8.41
CA VAL A 204 -34.56 25.57 7.30
C VAL A 204 -33.34 24.68 7.61
N ALA A 205 -32.33 25.23 8.29
CA ALA A 205 -31.22 24.43 8.81
C ALA A 205 -31.65 23.39 9.86
N GLY A 206 -32.59 23.75 10.75
CA GLY A 206 -33.18 22.85 11.75
C GLY A 206 -34.16 21.81 11.18
N GLN A 207 -34.65 22.02 9.96
CA GLN A 207 -35.55 21.12 9.24
C GLN A 207 -34.83 20.02 8.47
N VAL A 208 -33.51 20.06 8.31
CA VAL A 208 -32.78 18.96 7.67
C VAL A 208 -32.96 17.68 8.50
N ASP A 209 -33.44 16.62 7.85
CA ASP A 209 -33.70 15.37 8.53
C ASP A 209 -32.40 14.57 8.69
N ARG A 210 -32.13 14.12 9.91
CA ARG A 210 -30.94 13.33 10.25
C ARG A 210 -31.19 11.83 10.22
N SER A 211 -32.46 11.43 10.12
CA SER A 211 -32.90 10.04 10.08
C SER A 211 -32.89 9.45 8.67
N LEU A 212 -32.38 10.21 7.68
CA LEU A 212 -32.29 9.77 6.30
C LEU A 212 -31.48 8.48 6.19
N SER A 213 -32.00 7.60 5.34
CA SER A 213 -31.37 6.34 4.96
C SER A 213 -31.64 6.07 3.49
N TRP A 214 -31.08 5.00 2.93
CA TRP A 214 -31.26 4.66 1.52
C TRP A 214 -32.74 4.48 1.09
N LYS A 215 -33.64 4.12 2.02
CA LYS A 215 -35.10 4.09 1.75
C LYS A 215 -35.65 5.45 1.34
N ASP A 216 -35.06 6.55 1.79
CA ASP A 216 -35.49 7.91 1.45
C ASP A 216 -35.12 8.28 0.01
N VAL A 217 -34.08 7.65 -0.56
CA VAL A 217 -33.79 7.73 -2.01
C VAL A 217 -34.91 7.07 -2.81
N LYS A 218 -35.35 5.88 -2.39
CA LYS A 218 -36.51 5.18 -2.99
C LYS A 218 -37.79 6.00 -2.84
N TRP A 219 -38.03 6.58 -1.66
CA TRP A 219 -39.16 7.47 -1.46
C TRP A 219 -39.12 8.68 -2.41
N LEU A 220 -37.96 9.32 -2.58
CA LEU A 220 -37.81 10.46 -3.49
C LEU A 220 -38.16 10.06 -4.94
N GLN A 221 -37.75 8.87 -5.39
CA GLN A 221 -38.13 8.31 -6.68
C GLN A 221 -39.65 8.09 -6.85
N THR A 222 -40.43 8.00 -5.77
CA THR A 222 -41.90 7.86 -5.87
C THR A 222 -42.61 9.20 -6.10
N ILE A 223 -41.93 10.33 -5.88
CA ILE A 223 -42.53 11.67 -6.00
C ILE A 223 -41.98 12.48 -7.18
N THR A 224 -41.02 11.96 -7.94
CA THR A 224 -40.49 12.58 -9.16
C THR A 224 -40.07 11.53 -10.19
N SER A 225 -40.18 11.89 -11.46
CA SER A 225 -39.60 11.12 -12.57
C SER A 225 -38.26 11.69 -13.04
N LEU A 226 -37.78 12.78 -12.45
CA LEU A 226 -36.48 13.34 -12.79
C LEU A 226 -35.35 12.40 -12.35
N PRO A 227 -34.25 12.31 -13.14
CA PRO A 227 -33.02 11.66 -12.72
C PRO A 227 -32.54 12.18 -11.36
N ILE A 228 -32.21 11.28 -10.43
CA ILE A 228 -31.68 11.62 -9.12
C ILE A 228 -30.17 11.34 -9.09
N LEU A 229 -29.38 12.40 -8.97
CA LEU A 229 -27.95 12.34 -8.70
C LEU A 229 -27.72 12.33 -7.18
N VAL A 230 -27.00 11.34 -6.67
CA VAL A 230 -26.63 11.28 -5.24
C VAL A 230 -25.32 12.03 -5.02
N LYS A 231 -25.38 13.16 -4.31
CA LYS A 231 -24.25 14.06 -4.04
C LYS A 231 -23.74 13.89 -2.62
N GLY A 232 -22.46 13.56 -2.47
CA GLY A 232 -21.83 13.34 -1.17
C GLY A 232 -21.20 11.96 -0.97
N VAL A 233 -21.14 11.15 -2.03
CA VAL A 233 -20.55 9.79 -1.98
C VAL A 233 -19.04 9.90 -2.10
N VAL A 234 -18.30 9.28 -1.19
CA VAL A 234 -16.82 9.25 -1.21
C VAL A 234 -16.23 7.87 -1.00
N THR A 235 -17.07 6.82 -1.02
CA THR A 235 -16.72 5.42 -0.70
C THR A 235 -17.32 4.45 -1.72
N ALA A 236 -16.68 3.29 -1.90
CA ALA A 236 -17.21 2.20 -2.70
C ALA A 236 -18.52 1.63 -2.11
N GLU A 237 -18.63 1.52 -0.80
CA GLU A 237 -19.79 0.95 -0.12
C GLU A 237 -21.07 1.72 -0.45
N ASP A 238 -21.02 3.05 -0.34
CA ASP A 238 -22.16 3.91 -0.65
C ASP A 238 -22.40 4.03 -2.17
N THR A 239 -21.36 3.83 -2.97
CA THR A 239 -21.50 3.70 -4.43
C THR A 239 -22.34 2.49 -4.80
N ARG A 240 -22.08 1.34 -4.18
CA ARG A 240 -22.86 0.11 -4.38
C ARG A 240 -24.32 0.31 -4.01
N LEU A 241 -24.58 0.99 -2.89
CA LEU A 241 -25.93 1.30 -2.43
C LEU A 241 -26.62 2.30 -3.37
N ALA A 242 -25.93 3.32 -3.86
CA ALA A 242 -26.50 4.25 -4.84
C ALA A 242 -26.93 3.52 -6.13
N VAL A 243 -26.14 2.55 -6.61
CA VAL A 243 -26.50 1.68 -7.74
C VAL A 243 -27.73 0.83 -7.41
N GLU A 244 -27.72 0.14 -6.27
CA GLU A 244 -28.82 -0.76 -5.84
C GLU A 244 -30.15 0.00 -5.68
N TYR A 245 -30.10 1.20 -5.11
CA TYR A 245 -31.27 2.03 -4.88
C TYR A 245 -31.68 2.83 -6.14
N GLY A 246 -30.98 2.66 -7.26
CA GLY A 246 -31.39 3.18 -8.57
C GLY A 246 -31.11 4.67 -8.77
N ALA A 247 -30.03 5.20 -8.19
CA ALA A 247 -29.55 6.53 -8.53
C ALA A 247 -29.26 6.64 -10.04
N ALA A 248 -29.57 7.80 -10.64
CA ALA A 248 -29.26 8.08 -12.04
C ALA A 248 -27.79 8.47 -12.27
N GLY A 249 -27.07 8.77 -11.20
CA GLY A 249 -25.65 9.12 -11.22
C GLY A 249 -25.15 9.47 -9.82
N ILE A 250 -23.83 9.56 -9.68
CA ILE A 250 -23.16 9.90 -8.42
C ILE A 250 -22.35 11.16 -8.60
N ILE A 251 -22.38 12.06 -7.61
CA ILE A 251 -21.44 13.19 -7.52
C ILE A 251 -20.50 12.92 -6.34
N VAL A 252 -19.25 12.57 -6.66
CA VAL A 252 -18.16 12.46 -5.69
C VAL A 252 -17.86 13.84 -5.13
N SER A 253 -18.25 14.04 -3.89
CA SER A 253 -18.32 15.34 -3.24
C SER A 253 -18.05 15.18 -1.75
N ASN A 254 -17.14 15.98 -1.21
CA ASN A 254 -17.00 16.21 0.23
C ASN A 254 -17.61 17.55 0.65
N HIS A 255 -18.61 18.00 -0.10
CA HIS A 255 -19.31 19.27 0.10
C HIS A 255 -18.39 20.50 0.00
N GLY A 256 -17.37 20.43 -0.85
CA GLY A 256 -16.32 21.44 -0.91
C GLY A 256 -15.55 21.60 0.41
N ALA A 257 -15.37 20.49 1.16
CA ALA A 257 -14.71 20.41 2.46
C ALA A 257 -15.40 21.17 3.60
N ARG A 258 -16.73 21.25 3.60
CA ARG A 258 -17.52 22.06 4.57
C ARG A 258 -18.32 21.25 5.59
N GLN A 259 -18.21 19.92 5.53
CA GLN A 259 -19.01 18.98 6.31
C GLN A 259 -18.17 18.27 7.38
N LEU A 260 -17.62 17.10 7.08
CA LEU A 260 -16.66 16.40 7.95
C LEU A 260 -15.24 16.71 7.48
N ASP A 261 -14.36 17.19 8.37
CA ASP A 261 -12.94 17.37 8.04
C ASP A 261 -12.17 16.04 8.15
N TYR A 262 -10.96 15.98 7.60
CA TYR A 262 -10.15 14.77 7.43
C TYR A 262 -10.75 13.67 6.53
N VAL A 263 -11.81 13.98 5.77
CA VAL A 263 -12.25 13.12 4.66
C VAL A 263 -11.29 13.26 3.48
N PRO A 264 -11.14 12.26 2.60
CA PRO A 264 -10.23 12.37 1.47
C PRO A 264 -10.61 13.53 0.53
N ALA A 265 -9.61 14.05 -0.19
CA ALA A 265 -9.90 14.86 -1.37
C ALA A 265 -10.73 14.05 -2.38
N THR A 266 -11.69 14.69 -3.03
CA THR A 266 -12.59 14.01 -3.97
C THR A 266 -11.84 13.35 -5.12
N ILE A 267 -10.76 13.96 -5.61
CA ILE A 267 -9.92 13.37 -6.66
C ILE A 267 -9.20 12.10 -6.20
N SER A 268 -8.90 11.99 -4.89
CA SER A 268 -8.22 10.83 -4.31
C SER A 268 -9.13 9.62 -4.17
N CYS A 269 -10.44 9.81 -3.95
CA CYS A 269 -11.42 8.72 -3.86
C CYS A 269 -12.25 8.50 -5.14
N LEU A 270 -12.10 9.36 -6.17
CA LEU A 270 -12.84 9.24 -7.43
C LEU A 270 -12.67 7.88 -8.10
N GLU A 271 -11.44 7.39 -8.23
CA GLU A 271 -11.15 6.12 -8.93
C GLU A 271 -11.82 4.92 -8.22
N GLU A 272 -11.93 4.95 -6.89
CA GLU A 272 -12.63 3.93 -6.10
C GLU A 272 -14.12 3.89 -6.45
N VAL A 273 -14.78 5.06 -6.44
CA VAL A 273 -16.21 5.21 -6.79
C VAL A 273 -16.47 4.80 -8.24
N VAL A 274 -15.65 5.24 -9.18
CA VAL A 274 -15.77 4.87 -10.61
C VAL A 274 -15.69 3.36 -10.79
N ARG A 275 -14.73 2.70 -10.11
CA ARG A 275 -14.54 1.25 -10.20
C ARG A 275 -15.72 0.47 -9.63
N GLU A 276 -16.30 0.90 -8.52
CA GLU A 276 -17.46 0.23 -7.94
C GLU A 276 -18.75 0.48 -8.73
N ALA A 277 -18.89 1.65 -9.36
CA ALA A 277 -20.03 1.95 -10.23
C ALA A 277 -20.09 1.03 -11.48
N LYS A 278 -18.96 0.45 -11.91
CA LYS A 278 -18.86 -0.54 -13.00
C LYS A 278 -19.56 -0.10 -14.29
N GLY A 279 -19.52 1.21 -14.59
CA GLY A 279 -20.17 1.80 -15.76
C GLY A 279 -21.70 1.77 -15.76
N ARG A 280 -22.35 1.38 -14.65
CA ARG A 280 -23.83 1.31 -14.56
C ARG A 280 -24.50 2.68 -14.46
N LEU A 281 -23.76 3.69 -14.00
CA LEU A 281 -24.21 5.08 -13.89
C LEU A 281 -23.02 6.04 -14.09
N PRO A 282 -23.26 7.28 -14.55
CA PRO A 282 -22.22 8.29 -14.65
C PRO A 282 -21.76 8.75 -13.26
N VAL A 283 -20.46 8.98 -13.14
CA VAL A 283 -19.81 9.49 -11.92
C VAL A 283 -19.26 10.87 -12.21
N PHE A 284 -19.61 11.86 -11.40
CA PHE A 284 -19.12 13.23 -11.48
C PHE A 284 -18.25 13.56 -10.27
N LEU A 285 -17.49 14.66 -10.35
CA LEU A 285 -16.68 15.15 -9.24
C LEU A 285 -16.91 16.64 -8.97
N ASP A 286 -16.96 17.04 -7.70
CA ASP A 286 -16.77 18.43 -7.28
C ASP A 286 -15.63 18.55 -6.24
N GLY A 287 -15.30 19.78 -5.84
CA GLY A 287 -14.24 20.03 -4.85
C GLY A 287 -12.85 20.16 -5.47
N GLY A 288 -12.13 21.23 -5.12
CA GLY A 288 -10.74 21.42 -5.56
C GLY A 288 -10.51 21.95 -6.98
N VAL A 289 -11.38 21.63 -7.96
CA VAL A 289 -11.20 21.99 -9.39
C VAL A 289 -11.01 23.50 -9.61
N ARG A 290 -9.85 23.92 -10.12
CA ARG A 290 -9.51 25.33 -10.42
C ARG A 290 -8.80 25.52 -11.76
N ARG A 291 -8.33 24.45 -12.40
CA ARG A 291 -7.64 24.48 -13.69
C ARG A 291 -8.27 23.52 -14.69
N GLY A 292 -8.10 23.78 -15.98
CA GLY A 292 -8.43 22.82 -17.04
C GLY A 292 -7.65 21.50 -16.91
N THR A 293 -6.43 21.56 -16.36
CA THR A 293 -5.64 20.37 -15.99
C THR A 293 -6.30 19.54 -14.89
N ASP A 294 -7.01 20.15 -13.93
CA ASP A 294 -7.76 19.43 -12.90
C ASP A 294 -8.95 18.69 -13.53
N VAL A 295 -9.63 19.34 -14.47
CA VAL A 295 -10.74 18.73 -15.24
C VAL A 295 -10.24 17.51 -15.99
N PHE A 296 -9.14 17.63 -16.75
CA PHE A 296 -8.54 16.50 -17.48
C PHE A 296 -8.20 15.34 -16.56
N LYS A 297 -7.59 15.61 -15.39
CA LYS A 297 -7.24 14.57 -14.41
C LYS A 297 -8.48 13.82 -13.90
N ALA A 298 -9.56 14.53 -13.58
CA ALA A 298 -10.82 13.91 -13.16
C ALA A 298 -11.42 13.02 -14.27
N LEU A 299 -11.41 13.50 -15.52
CA LEU A 299 -11.88 12.72 -16.68
C LEU A 299 -11.03 11.46 -16.91
N ALA A 300 -9.69 11.58 -16.83
CA ALA A 300 -8.78 10.45 -16.96
C ALA A 300 -8.96 9.40 -15.86
N LEU A 301 -9.41 9.80 -14.67
CA LEU A 301 -9.78 8.90 -13.58
C LEU A 301 -11.21 8.34 -13.70
N GLY A 302 -11.93 8.69 -14.76
CA GLY A 302 -13.22 8.11 -15.14
C GLY A 302 -14.44 8.92 -14.74
N ALA A 303 -14.29 10.17 -14.31
CA ALA A 303 -15.43 11.07 -14.19
C ALA A 303 -16.05 11.35 -15.56
N SER A 304 -17.38 11.47 -15.64
CA SER A 304 -18.12 11.90 -16.83
C SER A 304 -18.14 13.43 -16.98
N GLY A 305 -17.76 14.16 -15.92
CA GLY A 305 -17.65 15.61 -15.88
C GLY A 305 -17.45 16.12 -14.45
N VAL A 306 -17.20 17.42 -14.31
CA VAL A 306 -16.93 18.04 -13.01
C VAL A 306 -17.85 19.23 -12.73
N PHE A 307 -18.03 19.55 -11.45
CA PHE A 307 -18.75 20.73 -10.98
C PHE A 307 -17.82 21.72 -10.26
N ILE A 308 -18.00 23.02 -10.50
CA ILE A 308 -17.29 24.10 -9.81
C ILE A 308 -18.23 24.93 -8.93
N GLY A 309 -17.86 25.14 -7.67
CA GLY A 309 -18.64 25.95 -6.69
C GLY A 309 -18.03 27.33 -6.46
N ARG A 310 -17.08 27.42 -5.52
CA ARG A 310 -16.42 28.69 -5.13
C ARG A 310 -15.89 29.56 -6.29
N PRO A 311 -15.32 29.01 -7.39
CA PRO A 311 -14.95 29.82 -8.57
C PRO A 311 -16.07 30.72 -9.09
N VAL A 312 -17.31 30.22 -9.08
CA VAL A 312 -18.48 30.97 -9.51
C VAL A 312 -18.78 32.09 -8.52
N LEU A 313 -18.79 31.80 -7.22
CA LEU A 313 -19.07 32.80 -6.18
C LEU A 313 -18.05 33.95 -6.18
N PHE A 314 -16.76 33.61 -6.29
CA PHE A 314 -15.69 34.60 -6.27
C PHE A 314 -15.69 35.47 -7.53
N SER A 315 -15.87 34.86 -8.70
CA SER A 315 -15.94 35.63 -9.94
C SER A 315 -17.21 36.47 -10.05
N LEU A 316 -18.33 35.96 -9.53
CA LEU A 316 -19.59 36.69 -9.39
C LEU A 316 -19.41 37.93 -8.50
N ALA A 317 -18.72 37.80 -7.37
CA ALA A 317 -18.41 38.92 -6.48
C ALA A 317 -17.52 40.00 -7.10
N VAL A 318 -16.70 39.62 -8.08
CA VAL A 318 -15.79 40.53 -8.75
C VAL A 318 -16.51 41.20 -9.92
N ASP A 319 -16.97 40.47 -10.92
CA ASP A 319 -17.51 41.07 -12.15
C ASP A 319 -18.90 40.55 -12.54
N GLY A 320 -19.70 40.10 -11.58
CA GLY A 320 -21.06 39.64 -11.83
C GLY A 320 -21.11 38.50 -12.84
N GLU A 321 -22.06 38.57 -13.78
CA GLU A 321 -22.18 37.60 -14.88
C GLU A 321 -20.91 37.51 -15.73
N ALA A 322 -20.25 38.64 -16.01
CA ALA A 322 -19.05 38.66 -16.85
C ALA A 322 -17.89 37.88 -16.19
N GLY A 323 -17.78 37.96 -14.86
CA GLY A 323 -16.82 37.16 -14.09
C GLY A 323 -17.08 35.66 -14.21
N VAL A 324 -18.34 35.24 -14.07
CA VAL A 324 -18.72 33.81 -14.19
C VAL A 324 -18.46 33.30 -15.60
N ARG A 325 -18.81 34.07 -16.63
CA ARG A 325 -18.50 33.75 -18.04
C ARG A 325 -16.99 33.61 -18.24
N LYS A 326 -16.19 34.53 -17.70
CA LYS A 326 -14.73 34.49 -17.82
C LYS A 326 -14.12 33.26 -17.12
N VAL A 327 -14.62 32.85 -15.95
CA VAL A 327 -14.19 31.61 -15.29
C VAL A 327 -14.50 30.37 -16.12
N LEU A 328 -15.72 30.28 -16.67
CA LEU A 328 -16.12 29.16 -17.53
C LEU A 328 -15.27 29.10 -18.80
N GLN A 329 -15.00 30.26 -19.42
CA GLN A 329 -14.15 30.36 -20.59
C GLN A 329 -12.69 29.96 -20.29
N MET A 330 -12.09 30.48 -19.21
CA MET A 330 -10.73 30.10 -18.82
C MET A 330 -10.59 28.59 -18.59
N LEU A 331 -11.54 27.98 -17.90
CA LEU A 331 -11.51 26.54 -17.66
C LEU A 331 -11.72 25.72 -18.95
N ARG A 332 -12.54 26.22 -19.88
CA ARG A 332 -12.69 25.65 -21.22
C ARG A 332 -11.37 25.70 -22.00
N ASP A 333 -10.76 26.87 -22.09
CA ASP A 333 -9.54 27.09 -22.86
C ASP A 333 -8.36 26.31 -22.26
N GLU A 334 -8.24 26.29 -20.94
CA GLU A 334 -7.22 25.49 -20.25
C GLU A 334 -7.42 23.99 -20.45
N LEU A 335 -8.67 23.50 -20.50
CA LEU A 335 -8.97 22.09 -20.78
C LEU A 335 -8.63 21.76 -22.23
N GLU A 336 -9.04 22.59 -23.18
CA GLU A 336 -8.74 22.43 -24.61
C GLU A 336 -7.23 22.34 -24.84
N LEU A 337 -6.47 23.27 -24.24
CA LEU A 337 -5.01 23.24 -24.29
C LEU A 337 -4.43 21.98 -23.65
N THR A 338 -4.97 21.53 -22.51
CA THR A 338 -4.52 20.31 -21.84
C THR A 338 -4.78 19.08 -22.71
N MET A 339 -5.95 19.01 -23.37
CA MET A 339 -6.29 17.97 -24.33
C MET A 339 -5.34 17.98 -25.53
N ALA A 340 -5.08 19.15 -26.10
CA ALA A 340 -4.13 19.33 -27.21
C ALA A 340 -2.74 18.81 -26.84
N LEU A 341 -2.19 19.28 -25.71
CA LEU A 341 -0.85 18.90 -25.24
C LEU A 341 -0.76 17.45 -24.78
N SER A 342 -1.88 16.83 -24.42
CA SER A 342 -1.95 15.41 -24.05
C SER A 342 -2.16 14.48 -25.24
N GLY A 343 -2.47 15.02 -26.42
CA GLY A 343 -2.75 14.24 -27.63
C GLY A 343 -4.15 13.63 -27.64
N CYS A 344 -5.15 14.34 -27.11
CA CYS A 344 -6.56 13.91 -27.08
C CYS A 344 -7.41 14.88 -27.90
N THR A 345 -8.05 14.40 -28.97
CA THR A 345 -8.93 15.18 -29.84
C THR A 345 -10.39 15.12 -29.41
N SER A 346 -10.75 14.18 -28.55
CA SER A 346 -12.10 14.07 -27.96
C SER A 346 -12.04 13.61 -26.51
N LEU A 347 -13.11 13.83 -25.73
CA LEU A 347 -13.15 13.37 -24.34
C LEU A 347 -13.00 11.85 -24.20
N ARG A 348 -13.45 11.07 -25.19
CA ARG A 348 -13.34 9.60 -25.18
C ARG A 348 -11.88 9.11 -25.27
N GLU A 349 -10.99 9.94 -25.82
CA GLU A 349 -9.57 9.65 -25.91
C GLU A 349 -8.82 9.96 -24.61
N ILE A 350 -9.44 10.67 -23.66
CA ILE A 350 -8.89 10.89 -22.33
C ILE A 350 -8.97 9.60 -21.54
N THR A 351 -7.90 8.83 -21.56
CA THR A 351 -7.80 7.56 -20.83
C THR A 351 -6.98 7.68 -19.54
N ARG A 352 -7.18 6.70 -18.63
CA ARG A 352 -6.40 6.56 -17.39
C ARG A 352 -4.88 6.54 -17.58
N SER A 353 -4.38 6.08 -18.74
CA SER A 353 -2.95 6.05 -19.04
C SER A 353 -2.33 7.42 -19.28
N HIS A 354 -3.13 8.48 -19.48
CA HIS A 354 -2.65 9.85 -19.61
C HIS A 354 -2.27 10.48 -18.26
N VAL A 355 -2.53 9.81 -17.14
CA VAL A 355 -2.19 10.31 -15.81
C VAL A 355 -1.44 9.27 -14.96
N ILE A 356 -0.62 9.76 -14.03
CA ILE A 356 0.06 8.99 -12.98
C ILE A 356 -0.34 9.60 -11.64
N THR A 357 -0.99 8.82 -10.78
CA THR A 357 -1.33 9.21 -9.41
C THR A 357 -0.26 8.77 -8.41
N ASP A 358 -0.32 9.22 -7.16
CA ASP A 358 0.56 8.68 -6.11
C ASP A 358 0.42 7.18 -5.94
N SER A 359 -0.77 6.60 -6.18
CA SER A 359 -0.94 5.13 -6.18
C SER A 359 -0.28 4.42 -7.36
N ASP A 360 0.14 5.15 -8.39
CA ASP A 360 0.98 4.64 -9.47
C ASP A 360 2.48 4.89 -9.19
N ARG A 361 2.82 5.90 -8.36
CA ARG A 361 4.21 6.27 -7.98
C ARG A 361 4.71 5.52 -6.75
N ILE A 362 3.85 5.39 -5.75
CA ILE A 362 3.92 4.32 -4.76
C ILE A 362 3.64 3.08 -5.60
N PRO A 363 4.57 2.12 -5.73
CA PRO A 363 4.25 0.90 -6.40
C PRO A 363 3.10 0.24 -5.64
N ARG A 364 1.85 0.44 -6.10
CA ARG A 364 0.77 -0.51 -5.84
C ARG A 364 1.36 -1.82 -6.35
N PRO A 365 1.65 -2.81 -5.49
CA PRO A 365 1.96 -4.10 -6.00
C PRO A 365 0.64 -4.60 -6.60
N ARG A 366 0.45 -4.39 -7.91
CA ARG A 366 0.21 -5.59 -8.67
C ARG A 366 1.38 -6.49 -8.29
N LEU A 367 1.08 -7.70 -7.84
CA LEU A 367 2.10 -8.75 -7.81
C LEU A 367 2.83 -8.90 -9.17
N GLU A 368 2.34 -8.25 -10.23
CA GLU A 368 3.12 -7.89 -11.42
C GLU A 368 4.06 -6.69 -11.15
N MET A 369 5.31 -7.04 -10.88
CA MET A 369 6.53 -6.22 -11.06
C MET A 369 6.69 -4.98 -10.16
N LEU A 370 6.84 -5.19 -8.85
CA LEU A 370 8.09 -4.65 -8.28
C LEU A 370 9.21 -5.28 -9.10
N LEU A 371 10.08 -4.47 -9.71
CA LEU A 371 11.36 -5.00 -10.17
C LEU A 371 12.10 -5.43 -8.90
N ILE A 372 11.85 -6.66 -8.43
CA ILE A 372 12.62 -7.30 -7.38
C ILE A 372 13.98 -7.54 -8.02
N THR A 373 14.89 -6.60 -7.79
CA THR A 373 16.21 -6.61 -8.40
C THR A 373 17.15 -7.54 -7.63
N ASN A 374 16.86 -7.76 -6.34
CA ASN A 374 17.67 -8.58 -5.47
C ASN A 374 16.94 -9.01 -4.21
N VAL A 375 17.55 -9.94 -3.47
CA VAL A 375 16.93 -10.55 -2.29
C VAL A 375 16.70 -9.58 -1.11
N CYS A 376 17.35 -8.41 -1.08
CA CYS A 376 17.10 -7.41 -0.03
C CYS A 376 15.75 -6.71 -0.20
N ASP A 377 15.22 -6.64 -1.43
CA ASP A 377 13.92 -6.02 -1.72
C ASP A 377 12.80 -6.79 -1.01
N PHE A 378 12.92 -8.12 -0.88
CA PHE A 378 11.99 -8.94 -0.09
C PHE A 378 11.92 -8.54 1.38
N LYS A 379 13.00 -8.03 1.98
CA LYS A 379 12.98 -7.60 3.40
C LYS A 379 12.04 -6.42 3.60
N GLU A 380 12.13 -5.40 2.75
CA GLU A 380 11.28 -4.21 2.85
C GLU A 380 9.82 -4.55 2.54
N LEU A 381 9.59 -5.44 1.57
CA LEU A 381 8.25 -5.95 1.25
C LEU A 381 7.67 -6.81 2.40
N ALA A 382 8.47 -7.67 3.01
CA ALA A 382 8.07 -8.46 4.16
C ALA A 382 7.72 -7.59 5.37
N LYS A 383 8.44 -6.47 5.59
CA LYS A 383 8.13 -5.49 6.64
C LYS A 383 6.73 -4.88 6.49
N GLN A 384 6.28 -4.70 5.25
CA GLN A 384 4.96 -4.14 4.95
C GLN A 384 3.85 -5.21 5.09
N LYS A 385 4.16 -6.48 4.83
CA LYS A 385 3.18 -7.57 4.80
C LYS A 385 3.00 -8.28 6.14
N LEU A 386 4.06 -8.43 6.92
CA LEU A 386 4.03 -9.17 8.17
C LEU A 386 3.55 -8.32 9.35
N PRO A 387 2.80 -8.90 10.30
CA PRO A 387 2.58 -8.25 11.59
C PRO A 387 3.91 -7.88 12.24
N ARG A 388 3.99 -6.70 12.86
CA ARG A 388 5.23 -6.16 13.44
C ARG A 388 5.95 -7.16 14.33
N MET A 389 5.23 -7.86 15.22
CA MET A 389 5.78 -8.89 16.11
C MET A 389 6.50 -10.01 15.34
N VAL A 390 5.93 -10.47 14.23
CA VAL A 390 6.49 -11.54 13.39
C VAL A 390 7.69 -11.02 12.60
N TYR A 391 7.58 -9.83 12.00
CA TYR A 391 8.69 -9.21 11.28
C TYR A 391 9.90 -9.01 12.20
N ASP A 392 9.69 -8.40 13.37
CA ASP A 392 10.75 -8.10 14.33
C ASP A 392 11.40 -9.39 14.87
N TYR A 393 10.64 -10.48 15.06
CA TYR A 393 11.20 -11.79 15.44
C TYR A 393 12.20 -12.31 14.40
N TYR A 394 11.91 -12.17 13.10
CA TYR A 394 12.82 -12.58 12.03
C TYR A 394 13.96 -11.58 11.80
N ALA A 395 13.67 -10.28 11.90
CA ALA A 395 14.56 -9.21 11.47
C ALA A 395 15.52 -8.67 12.54
N SER A 396 15.58 -9.31 13.73
CA SER A 396 16.42 -8.88 14.85
C SER A 396 17.43 -9.93 15.34
N GLY A 397 18.44 -9.46 16.07
CA GLY A 397 19.45 -10.24 16.81
C GLY A 397 19.33 -10.10 18.34
N ALA A 398 20.33 -10.60 19.06
CA ALA A 398 20.49 -10.42 20.50
C ALA A 398 20.99 -9.00 20.82
N GLU A 399 20.59 -8.48 21.99
CA GLU A 399 21.10 -7.25 22.62
C GLU A 399 21.16 -6.05 21.65
N ASP A 400 22.33 -5.43 21.47
CA ASP A 400 22.56 -4.25 20.61
C ASP A 400 22.55 -4.58 19.11
N GLN A 401 22.46 -5.88 18.80
CA GLN A 401 22.44 -6.45 17.46
C GLN A 401 23.73 -6.15 16.70
N TRP A 402 24.85 -6.01 17.40
CA TRP A 402 26.15 -5.76 16.79
C TRP A 402 26.56 -6.90 15.88
N THR A 403 26.63 -8.14 16.38
CA THR A 403 26.95 -9.35 15.60
C THR A 403 25.98 -9.55 14.45
N PHE A 404 24.70 -9.24 14.64
CA PHE A 404 23.71 -9.31 13.57
C PHE A 404 24.08 -8.38 12.39
N LYS A 405 24.48 -7.14 12.67
CA LYS A 405 24.89 -6.15 11.66
C LYS A 405 26.25 -6.52 11.07
N GLU A 406 27.19 -6.85 11.94
CA GLU A 406 28.57 -7.16 11.61
C GLU A 406 28.69 -8.42 10.72
N ASN A 407 27.85 -9.44 10.93
CA ASN A 407 27.74 -10.58 10.02
C ASN A 407 27.48 -10.17 8.57
N ARG A 408 26.80 -9.05 8.32
CA ARG A 408 26.56 -8.52 6.98
C ARG A 408 27.70 -7.59 6.55
N GLU A 409 28.11 -6.68 7.42
CA GLU A 409 29.11 -5.65 7.11
C GLU A 409 30.48 -6.24 6.78
N ALA A 410 30.85 -7.38 7.39
CA ALA A 410 32.13 -8.03 7.18
C ALA A 410 32.42 -8.41 5.72
N PHE A 411 31.41 -8.78 4.94
CA PHE A 411 31.58 -9.09 3.51
C PHE A 411 32.06 -7.88 2.70
N SER A 412 31.74 -6.66 3.12
CA SER A 412 32.18 -5.43 2.43
C SER A 412 33.69 -5.20 2.55
N ARG A 413 34.34 -5.79 3.56
CA ARG A 413 35.79 -5.67 3.79
C ARG A 413 36.62 -6.65 2.96
N ILE A 414 35.98 -7.55 2.21
CA ILE A 414 36.63 -8.48 1.28
C ILE A 414 36.49 -7.95 -0.15
N GLN A 415 37.62 -7.76 -0.83
CA GLN A 415 37.68 -7.26 -2.20
C GLN A 415 37.89 -8.41 -3.19
N LEU A 416 37.26 -8.35 -4.36
CA LEU A 416 37.45 -9.34 -5.43
C LEU A 416 38.67 -9.01 -6.30
N ARG A 417 39.34 -10.05 -6.79
CA ARG A 417 40.47 -9.98 -7.73
C ARG A 417 40.14 -10.82 -8.96
N PRO A 418 39.54 -10.23 -10.00
CA PRO A 418 39.17 -10.97 -11.20
C PRO A 418 40.40 -11.43 -11.99
N ARG A 419 40.29 -12.59 -12.62
CA ARG A 419 41.22 -13.07 -13.66
C ARG A 419 40.57 -12.85 -15.03
N VAL A 420 41.34 -12.32 -15.97
CA VAL A 420 40.84 -11.94 -17.31
C VAL A 420 41.37 -12.88 -18.39
N LEU A 421 40.77 -12.85 -19.58
CA LEU A 421 41.13 -13.69 -20.74
C LEU A 421 40.95 -15.21 -20.50
N ILE A 422 39.89 -15.57 -19.76
CA ILE A 422 39.48 -16.96 -19.53
C ILE A 422 38.13 -17.17 -20.21
N ASP A 423 37.95 -18.30 -20.89
CA ASP A 423 36.67 -18.66 -21.50
C ASP A 423 35.64 -18.98 -20.40
N VAL A 424 34.61 -18.14 -20.34
CA VAL A 424 33.48 -18.24 -19.40
C VAL A 424 32.15 -18.26 -20.15
N SER A 425 32.15 -18.71 -21.41
CA SER A 425 30.93 -18.91 -22.22
C SER A 425 29.92 -19.87 -21.57
N HIS A 426 30.41 -20.75 -20.69
CA HIS A 426 29.62 -21.63 -19.84
C HIS A 426 30.19 -21.67 -18.42
N VAL A 427 29.35 -21.40 -17.41
CA VAL A 427 29.72 -21.49 -15.99
C VAL A 427 29.01 -22.68 -15.33
N ASN A 428 29.79 -23.60 -14.76
CA ASN A 428 29.27 -24.75 -14.02
C ASN A 428 29.39 -24.54 -12.50
N MET A 429 28.24 -24.31 -11.86
CA MET A 429 28.13 -24.16 -10.40
C MET A 429 27.81 -25.46 -9.65
N SER A 430 27.60 -26.58 -10.35
CA SER A 430 27.22 -27.83 -9.70
C SER A 430 28.36 -28.39 -8.84
N THR A 431 28.01 -29.01 -7.72
CA THR A 431 28.96 -29.66 -6.80
C THR A 431 28.31 -30.83 -6.08
N SER A 432 29.08 -31.51 -5.24
CA SER A 432 28.60 -32.58 -4.36
C SER A 432 28.72 -32.16 -2.89
N VAL A 433 27.65 -32.33 -2.13
CA VAL A 433 27.62 -32.13 -0.67
C VAL A 433 27.29 -33.46 -0.03
N LEU A 434 28.24 -34.01 0.75
CA LEU A 434 28.14 -35.35 1.36
C LEU A 434 27.75 -36.46 0.37
N GLY A 435 28.26 -36.38 -0.88
CA GLY A 435 27.98 -37.35 -1.94
C GLY A 435 26.71 -37.07 -2.74
N TYR A 436 25.91 -36.06 -2.38
CA TYR A 436 24.71 -35.67 -3.11
C TYR A 436 24.98 -34.51 -4.07
N ASN A 437 24.60 -34.67 -5.33
CA ASN A 437 24.75 -33.62 -6.33
C ASN A 437 23.76 -32.48 -6.04
N VAL A 438 24.30 -31.26 -6.01
CA VAL A 438 23.53 -30.00 -5.90
C VAL A 438 23.89 -29.10 -7.07
N SER A 439 22.93 -28.26 -7.47
CA SER A 439 23.05 -27.43 -8.66
C SER A 439 23.93 -26.19 -8.48
N MET A 440 24.10 -25.75 -7.23
CA MET A 440 24.93 -24.61 -6.82
C MET A 440 25.35 -24.78 -5.35
N PRO A 441 26.44 -24.13 -4.88
CA PRO A 441 26.94 -24.26 -3.51
C PRO A 441 26.17 -23.38 -2.51
N ILE A 442 24.85 -23.28 -2.66
CA ILE A 442 23.93 -22.48 -1.83
C ILE A 442 22.83 -23.39 -1.30
N MET A 443 22.55 -23.33 0.00
CA MET A 443 21.59 -24.18 0.70
C MET A 443 20.68 -23.35 1.61
N ILE A 444 19.49 -23.87 1.94
CA ILE A 444 18.60 -23.20 2.90
C ILE A 444 18.99 -23.59 4.33
N ALA A 445 19.28 -22.57 5.16
CA ALA A 445 19.64 -22.70 6.57
C ALA A 445 18.45 -23.20 7.42
N PRO A 446 18.71 -23.85 8.58
CA PRO A 446 17.66 -24.27 9.51
C PRO A 446 17.00 -23.08 10.22
N THR A 447 16.11 -22.41 9.49
CA THR A 447 15.24 -21.36 10.01
C THR A 447 13.92 -21.98 10.43
N ALA A 448 13.46 -21.64 11.63
CA ALA A 448 12.25 -22.20 12.22
C ALA A 448 11.02 -21.33 11.93
N LEU A 449 9.83 -21.88 12.22
CA LEU A 449 8.56 -21.16 12.26
C LEU A 449 8.17 -20.48 10.94
N HIS A 450 8.42 -21.09 9.79
CA HIS A 450 8.11 -20.47 8.49
C HIS A 450 6.60 -20.20 8.33
N LYS A 451 5.74 -20.91 9.07
CA LYS A 451 4.29 -20.70 9.05
C LYS A 451 3.85 -19.31 9.55
N MET A 452 4.68 -18.62 10.34
CA MET A 452 4.42 -17.21 10.68
C MET A 452 4.62 -16.28 9.48
N ALA A 453 5.48 -16.66 8.52
CA ALA A 453 5.67 -15.92 7.29
C ALA A 453 4.58 -16.21 6.25
N HIS A 454 4.22 -17.47 6.07
CA HIS A 454 3.24 -17.90 5.06
C HIS A 454 2.53 -19.21 5.47
N PRO A 455 1.24 -19.42 5.17
CA PRO A 455 0.52 -20.62 5.61
C PRO A 455 1.14 -21.97 5.21
N GLN A 456 1.81 -22.02 4.05
CA GLN A 456 2.52 -23.23 3.59
C GLN A 456 3.90 -23.42 4.23
N GLY A 457 4.42 -22.40 4.92
CA GLY A 457 5.67 -22.43 5.71
C GLY A 457 6.81 -23.22 5.08
N GLU A 458 7.34 -24.16 5.84
CA GLU A 458 8.48 -25.00 5.48
C GLU A 458 8.19 -25.91 4.29
N LEU A 459 6.92 -26.24 4.02
CA LEU A 459 6.54 -27.05 2.86
C LEU A 459 6.85 -26.31 1.56
N ALA A 460 6.56 -25.02 1.50
CA ALA A 460 6.87 -24.17 0.35
C ALA A 460 8.38 -24.01 0.16
N SER A 461 9.13 -23.77 1.25
CA SER A 461 10.60 -23.71 1.21
C SER A 461 11.23 -25.02 0.72
N ALA A 462 10.66 -26.17 1.11
CA ALA A 462 11.16 -27.49 0.71
C ALA A 462 10.95 -27.75 -0.79
N ARG A 463 9.77 -27.40 -1.34
CA ARG A 463 9.51 -27.52 -2.77
C ARG A 463 10.38 -26.58 -3.60
N ALA A 464 10.55 -25.33 -3.16
CA ALA A 464 11.43 -24.38 -3.83
C ALA A 464 12.90 -24.84 -3.84
N ALA A 465 13.41 -25.37 -2.72
CA ALA A 465 14.77 -25.94 -2.65
C ALA A 465 14.94 -27.14 -3.58
N ALA A 466 13.95 -28.04 -3.61
CA ALA A 466 13.94 -29.19 -4.51
C ALA A 466 13.95 -28.76 -5.99
N ALA A 467 13.10 -27.80 -6.37
CA ALA A 467 13.04 -27.26 -7.72
C ALA A 467 14.35 -26.59 -8.15
N ALA A 468 15.03 -25.89 -7.23
CA ALA A 468 16.34 -25.31 -7.46
C ALA A 468 17.48 -26.35 -7.45
N GLY A 469 17.23 -27.61 -7.06
CA GLY A 469 18.25 -28.65 -6.95
C GLY A 469 19.27 -28.40 -5.85
N ILE A 470 18.84 -27.83 -4.72
CA ILE A 470 19.69 -27.54 -3.55
C ILE A 470 19.18 -28.23 -2.28
N ILE A 471 19.99 -28.20 -1.22
CA ILE A 471 19.62 -28.77 0.09
C ILE A 471 18.80 -27.76 0.89
N MET A 472 17.73 -28.25 1.54
CA MET A 472 17.08 -27.56 2.64
C MET A 472 17.39 -28.24 3.97
N THR A 473 17.82 -27.48 4.96
CA THR A 473 17.92 -27.96 6.34
C THR A 473 16.66 -27.58 7.11
N LEU A 474 15.90 -28.58 7.59
CA LEU A 474 14.72 -28.37 8.43
C LEU A 474 15.13 -28.17 9.90
N SER A 475 14.58 -27.17 10.58
CA SER A 475 14.80 -27.00 12.03
C SER A 475 13.95 -27.96 12.87
N SER A 476 14.48 -28.42 14.01
CA SER A 476 13.69 -29.12 15.03
C SER A 476 12.55 -28.26 15.59
N TRP A 477 12.58 -26.94 15.38
CA TRP A 477 11.55 -25.97 15.77
C TRP A 477 10.57 -25.66 14.63
N SER A 478 10.37 -26.58 13.69
CA SER A 478 9.52 -26.37 12.53
C SER A 478 8.03 -26.32 12.86
N SER A 479 7.28 -25.53 12.07
CA SER A 479 5.82 -25.52 12.08
C SER A 479 5.17 -26.76 11.44
N PHE A 480 5.95 -27.59 10.76
CA PHE A 480 5.52 -28.84 10.15
C PHE A 480 6.36 -30.01 10.67
N SER A 481 5.80 -31.22 10.67
CA SER A 481 6.53 -32.41 11.07
C SER A 481 7.62 -32.77 10.06
N ILE A 482 8.60 -33.57 10.50
CA ILE A 482 9.66 -34.14 9.68
C ILE A 482 9.06 -34.87 8.46
N GLU A 483 7.99 -35.63 8.70
CA GLU A 483 7.30 -36.43 7.70
C GLU A 483 6.53 -35.57 6.69
N GLU A 484 5.81 -34.53 7.15
CA GLU A 484 5.09 -33.60 6.28
C GLU A 484 6.04 -32.82 5.36
N VAL A 485 7.18 -32.36 5.87
CA VAL A 485 8.14 -31.64 5.02
C VAL A 485 8.76 -32.57 4.00
N ASN A 486 9.06 -33.81 4.35
CA ASN A 486 9.58 -34.77 3.40
C ASN A 486 8.57 -35.21 2.33
N SER A 487 7.27 -35.29 2.68
CA SER A 487 6.22 -35.68 1.73
C SER A 487 5.96 -34.67 0.62
N THR A 488 6.57 -33.48 0.68
CA THR A 488 6.46 -32.44 -0.35
C THR A 488 7.06 -32.82 -1.72
N GLY A 489 7.86 -33.88 -1.80
CA GLY A 489 8.40 -34.39 -3.07
C GLY A 489 9.89 -34.76 -3.01
N PRO A 490 10.48 -35.15 -4.15
CA PRO A 490 11.90 -35.51 -4.23
C PRO A 490 12.77 -34.27 -3.97
N GLY A 491 13.67 -34.35 -2.99
CA GLY A 491 14.57 -33.27 -2.63
C GLY A 491 15.58 -33.73 -1.58
N ILE A 492 16.72 -33.04 -1.48
CA ILE A 492 17.75 -33.37 -0.48
C ILE A 492 17.47 -32.54 0.77
N ARG A 493 17.25 -33.21 1.90
CA ARG A 493 16.89 -32.57 3.16
C ARG A 493 17.84 -32.98 4.27
N PHE A 494 18.33 -32.00 5.02
CA PHE A 494 19.04 -32.21 6.29
C PHE A 494 18.14 -31.85 7.46
N PHE A 495 18.37 -32.44 8.62
CA PHE A 495 17.57 -32.18 9.82
C PHE A 495 18.44 -31.56 10.91
N GLN A 496 18.13 -30.32 11.30
CA GLN A 496 18.81 -29.65 12.39
C GLN A 496 18.25 -30.10 13.73
N LEU A 497 19.17 -30.48 14.61
CA LEU A 497 18.88 -31.05 15.92
C LEU A 497 19.55 -30.21 17.01
N SER A 498 18.73 -29.71 17.94
CA SER A 498 19.16 -29.34 19.28
C SER A 498 19.07 -30.59 20.18
N VAL A 499 20.05 -30.79 21.06
CA VAL A 499 20.02 -31.91 22.00
C VAL A 499 19.17 -31.56 23.21
N PHE A 500 18.20 -32.41 23.54
CA PHE A 500 17.31 -32.26 24.68
C PHE A 500 17.73 -33.20 25.82
N ARG A 501 17.36 -32.84 27.06
CA ARG A 501 17.65 -33.65 28.26
C ARG A 501 17.10 -35.07 28.15
N ASP A 502 15.90 -35.21 27.57
CA ASP A 502 15.34 -36.51 27.25
C ASP A 502 16.04 -37.12 26.03
N ARG A 503 17.00 -38.02 26.31
CA ARG A 503 17.75 -38.74 25.28
C ARG A 503 16.90 -39.74 24.50
N ASN A 504 15.79 -40.23 25.05
CA ASN A 504 14.86 -41.07 24.30
C ASN A 504 14.10 -40.24 23.27
N PHE A 505 13.69 -39.02 23.64
CA PHE A 505 13.07 -38.10 22.68
C PHE A 505 14.03 -37.77 21.53
N VAL A 506 15.30 -37.45 21.84
CA VAL A 506 16.31 -37.20 20.80
C VAL A 506 16.47 -38.42 19.87
N ARG A 507 16.52 -39.65 20.41
CA ARG A 507 16.53 -40.88 19.59
C ARG A 507 15.31 -40.99 18.68
N GLN A 508 14.13 -40.62 19.17
CA GLN A 508 12.90 -40.65 18.35
C GLN A 508 12.94 -39.64 17.21
N LEU A 509 13.37 -38.39 17.44
CA LEU A 509 13.53 -37.38 16.39
C LEU A 509 14.50 -37.85 15.30
N VAL A 510 15.64 -38.39 15.70
CA VAL A 510 16.67 -38.89 14.78
C VAL A 510 16.15 -40.05 13.94
N ARG A 511 15.48 -41.03 14.56
CA ARG A 511 14.85 -42.15 13.85
C ARG A 511 13.74 -41.70 12.90
N ARG A 512 12.96 -40.69 13.27
CA ARG A 512 11.95 -40.09 12.40
C ARG A 512 12.60 -39.44 11.17
N ALA A 513 13.68 -38.69 11.35
CA ALA A 513 14.44 -38.12 10.24
C ALA A 513 15.02 -39.20 9.31
N GLU A 514 15.63 -40.25 9.87
CA GLU A 514 16.12 -41.40 9.11
C GLU A 514 15.02 -42.08 8.31
N LYS A 515 13.90 -42.42 8.97
CA LYS A 515 12.77 -43.12 8.34
C LYS A 515 12.10 -42.26 7.27
N ALA A 516 12.02 -40.95 7.49
CA ALA A 516 11.52 -40.01 6.49
C ALA A 516 12.50 -39.85 5.32
N GLY A 517 13.77 -40.26 5.44
CA GLY A 517 14.74 -40.23 4.35
C GLY A 517 15.57 -38.95 4.28
N TYR A 518 15.68 -38.21 5.38
CA TYR A 518 16.66 -37.13 5.54
C TYR A 518 18.09 -37.66 5.37
N LYS A 519 18.99 -36.82 4.90
CA LYS A 519 20.32 -37.24 4.44
C LYS A 519 21.47 -36.91 5.39
N ALA A 520 21.25 -36.02 6.36
CA ALA A 520 22.22 -35.68 7.39
C ALA A 520 21.54 -35.08 8.62
N ILE A 521 22.21 -35.18 9.76
CA ILE A 521 21.86 -34.43 10.97
C ILE A 521 22.77 -33.21 11.07
N VAL A 522 22.18 -32.04 11.31
CA VAL A 522 22.89 -30.78 11.60
C VAL A 522 22.79 -30.51 13.09
N LEU A 523 23.79 -30.93 13.85
CA LEU A 523 23.86 -30.74 15.30
C LEU A 523 24.18 -29.28 15.62
N THR A 524 23.32 -28.61 16.37
CA THR A 524 23.53 -27.22 16.82
C THR A 524 24.09 -27.20 18.23
N VAL A 525 25.27 -26.59 18.44
CA VAL A 525 25.99 -26.68 19.72
C VAL A 525 25.99 -25.41 20.58
N ASP A 526 25.64 -24.24 20.03
CA ASP A 526 25.68 -22.95 20.75
C ASP A 526 24.35 -22.56 21.43
N ALA A 527 23.31 -23.36 21.26
CA ALA A 527 21.95 -23.06 21.71
C ALA A 527 21.64 -23.61 23.12
N SER A 528 22.66 -23.78 23.97
CA SER A 528 22.49 -24.21 25.38
C SER A 528 21.70 -23.17 26.21
N TRP A 529 21.68 -21.92 25.75
CA TRP A 529 20.87 -20.84 26.28
C TRP A 529 20.31 -19.97 25.15
N PHE A 530 19.16 -19.33 25.37
CA PHE A 530 18.56 -18.43 24.39
C PHE A 530 19.05 -17.00 24.56
N GLY A 531 19.58 -16.42 23.50
CA GLY A 531 20.00 -15.03 23.49
C GLY A 531 18.89 -14.05 23.88
N ARG A 532 19.28 -12.99 24.59
CA ARG A 532 18.38 -11.91 25.01
C ARG A 532 18.03 -11.03 23.81
N ARG A 533 16.93 -11.36 23.14
CA ARG A 533 16.42 -10.62 21.97
C ARG A 533 15.46 -9.52 22.43
N GLU A 534 15.94 -8.29 22.49
CA GLU A 534 15.13 -7.17 22.99
C GLU A 534 13.87 -6.91 22.17
N ALA A 535 13.91 -7.16 20.85
CA ALA A 535 12.76 -7.01 19.99
C ALA A 535 11.62 -7.96 20.40
N ASP A 536 11.95 -9.19 20.78
CA ASP A 536 10.98 -10.17 21.28
C ASP A 536 10.39 -9.71 22.61
N VAL A 537 11.22 -9.17 23.52
CA VAL A 537 10.77 -8.61 24.81
C VAL A 537 9.84 -7.42 24.61
N LYS A 538 10.24 -6.45 23.76
CA LYS A 538 9.47 -5.24 23.44
C LYS A 538 8.13 -5.56 22.80
N ASN A 539 8.06 -6.60 21.98
CA ASN A 539 6.83 -7.05 21.34
C ASN A 539 6.02 -8.05 22.18
N ARG A 540 6.50 -8.45 23.37
CA ARG A 540 5.91 -9.54 24.18
C ARG A 540 5.66 -10.79 23.32
N PHE A 541 6.69 -11.19 22.57
CA PHE A 541 6.57 -12.22 21.55
C PHE A 541 5.94 -13.51 22.12
N THR A 542 4.90 -13.97 21.45
CA THR A 542 4.24 -15.26 21.69
C THR A 542 4.04 -15.96 20.35
N LEU A 543 3.98 -17.29 20.34
CA LEU A 543 3.60 -18.01 19.13
C LEU A 543 2.12 -17.70 18.79
N PRO A 544 1.80 -17.32 17.55
CA PRO A 544 0.40 -17.19 17.12
C PRO A 544 -0.38 -18.49 17.31
N GLU A 545 -1.67 -18.40 17.67
CA GLU A 545 -2.53 -19.57 17.98
C GLU A 545 -2.56 -20.64 16.88
N ASN A 546 -2.39 -20.24 15.62
CA ASN A 546 -2.40 -21.14 14.46
C ASN A 546 -1.04 -21.78 14.12
N VAL A 547 -0.01 -21.53 14.95
CA VAL A 547 1.36 -22.01 14.75
C VAL A 547 1.76 -22.92 15.90
N VAL A 548 2.08 -24.16 15.56
CA VAL A 548 2.47 -25.23 16.51
C VAL A 548 3.82 -25.79 16.10
N LEU A 549 4.65 -26.20 17.05
CA LEU A 549 5.94 -26.82 16.79
C LEU A 549 5.78 -28.33 16.58
N LYS A 550 5.40 -28.73 15.36
CA LYS A 550 4.98 -30.10 15.03
C LYS A 550 6.05 -31.17 15.16
N CYS A 551 7.34 -30.81 15.12
CA CYS A 551 8.40 -31.78 15.40
C CYS A 551 8.32 -32.35 16.83
N PHE A 552 7.75 -31.58 17.77
CA PHE A 552 7.57 -31.97 19.16
C PHE A 552 6.18 -32.56 19.47
N GLU A 553 5.31 -32.70 18.47
CA GLU A 553 3.98 -33.29 18.63
C GLU A 553 4.11 -34.77 19.04
N GLY A 554 3.36 -35.19 20.05
CA GLY A 554 3.42 -36.55 20.62
C GLY A 554 4.44 -36.73 21.75
N LEU A 555 5.20 -35.70 22.12
CA LEU A 555 5.95 -35.69 23.37
C LEU A 555 5.02 -35.68 24.59
N ASP A 556 5.38 -36.42 25.63
CA ASP A 556 4.76 -36.25 26.94
C ASP A 556 5.29 -34.95 27.56
N LEU A 557 4.41 -33.96 27.68
CA LEU A 557 4.74 -32.62 28.15
C LEU A 557 4.39 -32.41 29.63
N GLY A 558 3.85 -33.44 30.31
CA GLY A 558 3.27 -33.28 31.65
C GLY A 558 2.11 -32.26 31.69
N ASP A 559 1.92 -31.60 32.84
CA ASP A 559 0.80 -30.65 33.13
C ASP A 559 0.95 -29.27 32.48
N ILE A 560 1.57 -29.19 31.31
CA ILE A 560 1.74 -27.91 30.61
C ILE A 560 0.50 -27.62 29.78
N ASP A 561 -0.02 -26.40 29.91
CA ASP A 561 -1.10 -25.90 29.07
C ASP A 561 -0.65 -25.86 27.59
N LYS A 562 -1.06 -26.90 26.85
CA LYS A 562 -0.75 -27.09 25.42
C LYS A 562 -1.45 -26.07 24.52
N THR A 563 -2.40 -25.29 25.05
CA THR A 563 -3.13 -24.26 24.29
C THR A 563 -2.45 -22.89 24.35
N ASN A 564 -1.50 -22.70 25.28
CA ASN A 564 -0.73 -21.48 25.41
C ASN A 564 0.63 -21.59 24.70
N GLY A 565 0.71 -21.04 23.48
CA GLY A 565 1.93 -21.07 22.65
C GLY A 565 3.17 -20.44 23.31
N PHE A 566 3.00 -19.53 24.28
CA PHE A 566 4.11 -18.97 25.06
C PHE A 566 4.68 -19.97 26.07
N ALA A 567 3.81 -20.68 26.80
CA ALA A 567 4.22 -21.71 27.76
C ALA A 567 4.94 -22.88 27.06
N LEU A 568 4.48 -23.24 25.86
CA LEU A 568 5.00 -24.37 25.11
C LEU A 568 6.40 -24.12 24.52
N ALA A 569 6.63 -22.97 23.86
CA ALA A 569 7.95 -22.64 23.32
C ALA A 569 9.00 -22.43 24.43
N ALA A 570 8.61 -21.76 25.52
CA ALA A 570 9.47 -21.57 26.69
C ALA A 570 9.78 -22.91 27.39
N TYR A 571 8.83 -23.84 27.41
CA TYR A 571 9.05 -25.18 27.92
C TYR A 571 10.07 -25.95 27.08
N TYR A 572 9.88 -26.06 25.76
CA TYR A 572 10.85 -26.75 24.90
C TYR A 572 12.25 -26.14 25.01
N ALA A 573 12.33 -24.82 25.16
CA ALA A 573 13.59 -24.12 25.41
C ALA A 573 14.24 -24.56 26.72
N SER A 574 13.45 -24.78 27.78
CA SER A 574 13.95 -25.27 29.08
C SER A 574 14.47 -26.72 29.02
N GLN A 575 13.99 -27.52 28.06
CA GLN A 575 14.35 -28.92 27.89
C GLN A 575 15.66 -29.13 27.11
N VAL A 576 16.25 -28.08 26.53
CA VAL A 576 17.56 -28.19 25.87
C VAL A 576 18.62 -28.61 26.90
N ASP A 577 19.46 -29.56 26.53
CA ASP A 577 20.53 -30.06 27.38
C ASP A 577 21.69 -29.06 27.41
N ARG A 578 21.93 -28.48 28.59
CA ARG A 578 22.97 -27.48 28.81
C ARG A 578 24.36 -28.10 29.01
N SER A 579 24.42 -29.42 29.17
CA SER A 579 25.66 -30.18 29.39
C SER A 579 26.27 -30.74 28.10
N LEU A 580 25.78 -30.30 26.94
CA LEU A 580 26.24 -30.74 25.62
C LEU A 580 27.76 -30.63 25.49
N SER A 581 28.37 -31.71 25.01
CA SER A 581 29.82 -31.87 24.89
C SER A 581 30.18 -32.71 23.66
N TRP A 582 31.47 -32.82 23.35
CA TRP A 582 31.96 -33.70 22.28
C TRP A 582 31.62 -35.18 22.45
N LYS A 583 31.32 -35.63 23.68
CA LYS A 583 30.86 -37.01 23.94
C LYS A 583 29.49 -37.27 23.32
N ASP A 584 28.65 -36.25 23.19
CA ASP A 584 27.31 -36.36 22.63
C ASP A 584 27.34 -36.58 21.12
N ILE A 585 28.38 -36.12 20.42
CA ILE A 585 28.57 -36.41 18.99
C ILE A 585 28.82 -37.91 18.81
N LYS A 586 29.69 -38.52 19.62
CA LYS A 586 29.94 -39.97 19.58
C LYS A 586 28.67 -40.77 19.86
N TRP A 587 27.92 -40.37 20.89
CA TRP A 587 26.63 -40.99 21.19
C TRP A 587 25.62 -40.85 20.04
N LEU A 588 25.55 -39.69 19.38
CA LEU A 588 24.70 -39.53 18.20
C LEU A 588 25.13 -40.46 17.06
N GLN A 589 26.43 -40.63 16.83
CA GLN A 589 26.98 -41.57 15.84
C GLN A 589 26.62 -43.04 16.15
N GLU A 590 26.41 -43.39 17.43
CA GLU A 590 25.97 -44.74 17.83
C GLU A 590 24.47 -44.98 17.55
N ILE A 591 23.64 -43.93 17.52
CA ILE A 591 22.19 -44.07 17.39
C ILE A 591 21.65 -43.76 15.99
N THR A 592 22.49 -43.28 15.05
CA THR A 592 22.11 -43.02 13.66
C THR A 592 23.19 -43.37 12.67
N SER A 593 22.75 -43.80 11.50
CA SER A 593 23.56 -43.99 10.30
C SER A 593 23.76 -42.70 9.49
N LEU A 594 23.04 -41.62 9.82
CA LEU A 594 23.14 -40.37 9.09
C LEU A 594 24.46 -39.64 9.41
N PRO A 595 25.11 -39.03 8.40
CA PRO A 595 26.25 -38.17 8.64
C PRO A 595 25.86 -36.98 9.55
N ILE A 596 26.74 -36.65 10.49
CA ILE A 596 26.57 -35.54 11.43
C ILE A 596 27.45 -34.37 11.03
N LEU A 597 26.80 -33.27 10.67
CA LEU A 597 27.38 -31.95 10.50
C LEU A 597 27.26 -31.20 11.82
N VAL A 598 28.32 -30.52 12.27
CA VAL A 598 28.27 -29.71 13.49
C VAL A 598 28.22 -28.23 13.11
N LYS A 599 27.17 -27.55 13.56
CA LYS A 599 26.88 -26.14 13.30
C LYS A 599 27.20 -25.32 14.54
N GLU A 600 27.60 -24.07 14.32
CA GLU A 600 27.92 -23.07 15.34
C GLU A 600 29.36 -23.18 15.87
N ILE A 601 30.25 -23.56 14.96
CA ILE A 601 31.67 -23.70 15.20
C ILE A 601 32.38 -22.44 14.69
N LEU A 602 33.04 -21.69 15.57
CA LEU A 602 33.91 -20.58 15.18
C LEU A 602 35.41 -20.98 15.14
N THR A 603 35.75 -22.18 15.63
CA THR A 603 37.12 -22.76 15.70
C THR A 603 37.06 -24.27 15.44
N ALA A 604 37.93 -24.88 14.62
CA ALA A 604 37.74 -26.30 14.27
C ALA A 604 38.01 -27.27 15.44
N GLU A 605 37.16 -28.27 15.58
CA GLU A 605 37.23 -29.31 16.62
C GLU A 605 36.82 -30.69 16.07
N ASP A 606 37.28 -31.78 16.71
CA ASP A 606 37.33 -33.13 16.13
C ASP A 606 36.03 -33.96 16.28
N GLY A 607 35.62 -34.68 15.21
CA GLY A 607 34.63 -35.76 15.27
C GLY A 607 33.41 -35.65 14.32
N ALA A 608 33.20 -34.50 13.68
CA ALA A 608 32.13 -34.29 12.70
C ALA A 608 32.50 -34.83 11.30
N VAL A 609 31.52 -35.04 10.42
CA VAL A 609 31.79 -35.29 8.98
C VAL A 609 31.76 -34.00 8.14
N GLY A 610 31.48 -32.86 8.77
CA GLY A 610 31.48 -31.52 8.19
C GLY A 610 31.14 -30.47 9.24
N ILE A 611 31.59 -29.24 8.99
CA ILE A 611 31.49 -28.12 9.92
C ILE A 611 30.66 -27.01 9.29
N ILE A 612 29.76 -26.38 10.04
CA ILE A 612 29.04 -25.18 9.60
C ILE A 612 29.43 -24.02 10.52
N VAL A 613 30.23 -23.09 9.99
CA VAL A 613 30.66 -21.87 10.66
C VAL A 613 29.48 -20.93 10.79
N SER A 614 29.02 -20.73 12.02
CA SER A 614 27.81 -19.97 12.31
C SER A 614 27.89 -19.33 13.71
N ASN A 615 27.09 -18.29 13.92
CA ASN A 615 26.80 -17.69 15.22
C ASN A 615 25.28 -17.46 15.39
N HIS A 616 24.50 -18.38 14.81
CA HIS A 616 23.06 -18.40 14.76
C HIS A 616 22.43 -17.14 14.14
N GLY A 617 23.18 -16.44 13.28
CA GLY A 617 22.78 -15.18 12.66
C GLY A 617 22.74 -14.00 13.63
N GLY A 618 23.55 -14.05 14.70
CA GLY A 618 23.63 -13.06 15.77
C GLY A 618 22.44 -13.09 16.73
N ARG A 619 21.83 -14.27 16.94
CA ARG A 619 20.63 -14.44 17.78
C ARG A 619 20.89 -14.95 19.18
N GLN A 620 22.06 -15.55 19.45
CA GLN A 620 22.39 -16.12 20.75
C GLN A 620 23.24 -15.17 21.60
N LEU A 621 24.42 -14.81 21.10
CA LEU A 621 25.34 -13.91 21.79
C LEU A 621 25.69 -12.73 20.88
N ASP A 622 25.67 -11.52 21.43
CA ASP A 622 26.11 -10.32 20.72
C ASP A 622 27.61 -10.06 20.92
N TYR A 623 28.21 -9.20 20.11
CA TYR A 623 29.65 -8.91 20.10
C TYR A 623 30.58 -10.11 19.80
N VAL A 624 30.05 -11.21 19.27
CA VAL A 624 30.87 -12.30 18.68
C VAL A 624 31.29 -11.97 17.24
N PRO A 625 32.46 -12.46 16.78
CA PRO A 625 32.96 -12.19 15.45
C PRO A 625 31.97 -12.57 14.33
N ALA A 626 32.04 -11.85 13.20
CA ALA A 626 31.34 -12.26 11.99
C ALA A 626 31.84 -13.62 11.51
N THR A 627 30.92 -14.48 11.10
CA THR A 627 31.22 -15.85 10.63
C THR A 627 32.24 -15.88 9.49
N ILE A 628 32.14 -14.98 8.52
CA ILE A 628 33.10 -14.87 7.40
C ILE A 628 34.52 -14.52 7.88
N SER A 629 34.65 -13.78 8.98
CA SER A 629 35.95 -13.41 9.56
C SER A 629 36.65 -14.59 10.23
N CYS A 630 35.90 -15.61 10.68
CA CYS A 630 36.45 -16.84 11.28
C CYS A 630 36.72 -17.94 10.25
N LEU A 631 36.19 -17.81 9.03
CA LEU A 631 36.13 -18.90 8.06
C LEU A 631 37.52 -19.47 7.70
N GLU A 632 38.49 -18.62 7.36
CA GLU A 632 39.83 -19.08 6.96
C GLU A 632 40.55 -19.85 8.08
N GLU A 633 40.36 -19.42 9.33
CA GLU A 633 40.93 -20.10 10.49
C GLU A 633 40.32 -21.48 10.66
N VAL A 634 38.99 -21.59 10.60
CA VAL A 634 38.30 -22.89 10.69
C VAL A 634 38.70 -23.82 9.55
N VAL A 635 38.77 -23.31 8.31
CA VAL A 635 39.22 -24.09 7.14
C VAL A 635 40.64 -24.61 7.34
N ARG A 636 41.54 -23.75 7.83
CA ARG A 636 42.94 -24.13 8.12
C ARG A 636 43.02 -25.24 9.16
N GLU A 637 42.26 -25.14 10.25
CA GLU A 637 42.25 -26.15 11.32
C GLU A 637 41.54 -27.46 10.92
N ALA A 638 40.54 -27.37 10.02
CA ALA A 638 39.91 -28.55 9.42
C ALA A 638 40.92 -29.36 8.58
N LYS A 639 41.95 -28.73 8.01
CA LYS A 639 43.04 -29.37 7.22
C LYS A 639 42.52 -30.27 6.10
N GLY A 640 41.38 -29.90 5.50
CA GLY A 640 40.73 -30.69 4.45
C GLY A 640 40.15 -32.04 4.89
N ARG A 641 40.14 -32.34 6.20
CA ARG A 641 39.58 -33.59 6.74
C ARG A 641 38.07 -33.69 6.53
N VAL A 642 37.39 -32.54 6.56
CA VAL A 642 35.94 -32.43 6.43
C VAL A 642 35.58 -31.15 5.65
N PRO A 643 34.45 -31.13 4.93
CA PRO A 643 33.94 -29.91 4.31
C PRO A 643 33.55 -28.87 5.37
N VAL A 644 33.81 -27.60 5.07
CA VAL A 644 33.46 -26.45 5.91
C VAL A 644 32.45 -25.59 5.16
N PHE A 645 31.31 -25.32 5.78
CA PHE A 645 30.25 -24.49 5.24
C PHE A 645 30.12 -23.20 6.04
N LEU A 646 29.58 -22.16 5.42
CA LEU A 646 29.33 -20.87 6.09
C LEU A 646 27.83 -20.61 6.23
N ASP A 647 27.37 -20.30 7.43
CA ASP A 647 25.99 -19.86 7.71
C ASP A 647 25.98 -18.56 8.51
N GLY A 648 25.88 -17.43 7.80
CA GLY A 648 25.78 -16.11 8.39
C GLY A 648 25.97 -15.00 7.37
N GLY A 649 25.16 -13.94 7.45
CA GLY A 649 25.38 -12.69 6.71
C GLY A 649 25.08 -12.67 5.21
N ILE A 650 25.00 -13.83 4.52
CA ILE A 650 24.81 -13.93 3.06
C ILE A 650 23.53 -13.23 2.58
N ARG A 651 23.67 -12.27 1.65
CA ARG A 651 22.57 -11.56 0.98
C ARG A 651 22.72 -11.47 -0.53
N ARG A 652 23.83 -11.94 -1.11
CA ARG A 652 24.11 -11.86 -2.54
C ARG A 652 24.80 -13.12 -3.04
N GLY A 653 24.69 -13.41 -4.34
CA GLY A 653 25.56 -14.38 -5.02
C GLY A 653 27.04 -13.99 -4.87
N THR A 654 27.34 -12.69 -4.86
CA THR A 654 28.67 -12.14 -4.55
C THR A 654 29.17 -12.48 -3.15
N ASP A 655 28.27 -12.55 -2.15
CA ASP A 655 28.67 -12.93 -0.77
C ASP A 655 29.00 -14.42 -0.72
N ALA A 656 28.21 -15.25 -1.41
CA ALA A 656 28.51 -16.67 -1.57
C ALA A 656 29.87 -16.86 -2.28
N PHE A 657 30.10 -16.15 -3.38
CA PHE A 657 31.39 -16.19 -4.09
C PHE A 657 32.55 -15.79 -3.19
N LYS A 658 32.44 -14.78 -2.32
CA LYS A 658 33.52 -14.38 -1.40
C LYS A 658 33.90 -15.47 -0.40
N ALA A 659 32.96 -16.32 0.00
CA ALA A 659 33.24 -17.40 0.95
C ALA A 659 34.02 -18.57 0.32
N LEU A 660 33.81 -18.86 -0.97
CA LEU A 660 34.40 -20.02 -1.65
C LEU A 660 35.96 -19.95 -1.75
N PRO A 661 36.59 -18.83 -2.16
CA PRO A 661 38.05 -18.63 -2.10
C PRO A 661 38.67 -18.78 -0.72
N LEU A 662 37.89 -18.52 0.34
CA LEU A 662 38.33 -18.68 1.73
C LEU A 662 38.21 -20.14 2.20
N GLY A 663 37.78 -21.04 1.32
CA GLY A 663 37.74 -22.48 1.53
C GLY A 663 36.38 -23.05 1.93
N ALA A 664 35.30 -22.25 1.89
CA ALA A 664 33.97 -22.80 2.11
C ALA A 664 33.60 -23.79 0.98
N SER A 665 33.08 -24.95 1.35
CA SER A 665 32.46 -25.94 0.44
C SER A 665 31.06 -25.53 -0.03
N GLY A 666 30.48 -24.52 0.61
CA GLY A 666 29.18 -23.93 0.27
C GLY A 666 28.66 -23.03 1.39
N VAL A 667 27.54 -22.35 1.13
CA VAL A 667 26.93 -21.41 2.06
C VAL A 667 25.46 -21.71 2.34
N PHE A 668 25.00 -21.35 3.53
CA PHE A 668 23.60 -21.42 3.93
C PHE A 668 22.95 -20.02 3.93
N ILE A 669 21.67 -19.97 3.52
CA ILE A 669 20.86 -18.75 3.52
C ILE A 669 19.63 -18.95 4.41
N GLY A 670 19.39 -18.00 5.32
CA GLY A 670 18.27 -18.06 6.27
C GLY A 670 17.22 -16.97 6.03
N ARG A 671 17.41 -15.81 6.66
CA ARG A 671 16.42 -14.71 6.67
C ARG A 671 15.87 -14.28 5.30
N PRO A 672 16.67 -14.19 4.21
CA PRO A 672 16.13 -13.86 2.89
C PRO A 672 15.00 -14.79 2.44
N VAL A 673 15.12 -16.10 2.74
CA VAL A 673 14.07 -17.09 2.44
C VAL A 673 12.79 -16.78 3.19
N LEU A 674 12.87 -16.45 4.49
CA LEU A 674 11.70 -16.11 5.31
C LEU A 674 10.99 -14.85 4.79
N PHE A 675 11.74 -13.84 4.40
CA PHE A 675 11.17 -12.60 3.84
C PHE A 675 10.52 -12.85 2.49
N ALA A 676 11.16 -13.62 1.61
CA ALA A 676 10.60 -13.92 0.31
C ALA A 676 9.37 -14.84 0.40
N LEU A 677 9.41 -15.81 1.32
CA LEU A 677 8.28 -16.66 1.66
C LEU A 677 7.09 -15.82 2.15
N ALA A 678 7.35 -14.83 3.02
CA ALA A 678 6.31 -13.93 3.47
C ALA A 678 5.66 -13.19 2.29
N VAL A 679 6.48 -12.68 1.36
CA VAL A 679 6.03 -11.86 0.24
C VAL A 679 5.23 -12.66 -0.77
N ASP A 680 5.71 -13.82 -1.22
CA ASP A 680 5.13 -14.54 -2.36
C ASP A 680 5.20 -16.07 -2.23
N GLY A 681 5.22 -16.60 -1.00
CA GLY A 681 5.16 -18.03 -0.76
C GLY A 681 6.31 -18.79 -1.43
N GLU A 682 5.99 -19.93 -2.05
CA GLU A 682 6.95 -20.77 -2.76
C GLU A 682 7.63 -20.04 -3.92
N ALA A 683 6.89 -19.24 -4.68
CA ALA A 683 7.42 -18.47 -5.81
C ALA A 683 8.44 -17.43 -5.34
N GLY A 684 8.18 -16.76 -4.20
CA GLY A 684 9.14 -15.85 -3.58
C GLY A 684 10.45 -16.53 -3.19
N VAL A 685 10.38 -17.72 -2.58
CA VAL A 685 11.57 -18.51 -2.26
C VAL A 685 12.31 -18.94 -3.53
N GLY A 686 11.59 -19.42 -4.55
CA GLY A 686 12.16 -19.77 -5.85
C GLY A 686 12.90 -18.60 -6.51
N ASN A 687 12.27 -17.42 -6.53
CA ASN A 687 12.87 -16.18 -7.05
C ASN A 687 14.13 -15.79 -6.29
N THR A 688 14.14 -15.94 -4.95
CA THR A 688 15.33 -15.69 -4.12
C THR A 688 16.49 -16.60 -4.51
N LEU A 689 16.22 -17.89 -4.71
CA LEU A 689 17.24 -18.86 -5.11
C LEU A 689 17.75 -18.60 -6.52
N GLN A 690 16.87 -18.22 -7.45
CA GLN A 690 17.25 -17.86 -8.82
C GLN A 690 18.12 -16.59 -8.84
N MET A 691 17.77 -15.55 -8.09
CA MET A 691 18.58 -14.33 -8.00
C MET A 691 19.98 -14.60 -7.45
N LEU A 692 20.10 -15.44 -6.43
CA LEU A 692 21.40 -15.82 -5.88
C LEU A 692 22.23 -16.65 -6.86
N ARG A 693 21.57 -17.52 -7.64
CA ARG A 693 22.20 -18.26 -8.74
C ARG A 693 22.74 -17.30 -9.80
N ASP A 694 21.89 -16.42 -10.32
CA ASP A 694 22.24 -15.49 -11.39
C ASP A 694 23.38 -14.56 -10.96
N GLU A 695 23.31 -14.00 -9.75
CA GLU A 695 24.38 -13.18 -9.19
C GLU A 695 25.69 -13.98 -9.01
N LEU A 696 25.62 -15.25 -8.59
CA LEU A 696 26.79 -16.12 -8.43
C LEU A 696 27.43 -16.48 -9.78
N GLU A 697 26.62 -16.78 -10.79
CA GLU A 697 27.07 -17.06 -12.15
C GLU A 697 27.81 -15.85 -12.74
N VAL A 698 27.20 -14.67 -12.63
CA VAL A 698 27.79 -13.41 -13.12
C VAL A 698 29.11 -13.12 -12.42
N VAL A 699 29.17 -13.20 -11.09
CA VAL A 699 30.43 -12.93 -10.37
C VAL A 699 31.51 -13.98 -10.66
N MET A 700 31.14 -15.24 -10.87
CA MET A 700 32.10 -16.28 -11.30
C MET A 700 32.66 -15.97 -12.69
N ALA A 701 31.80 -15.67 -13.67
CA ALA A 701 32.21 -15.31 -15.02
C ALA A 701 33.12 -14.08 -15.04
N LEU A 702 32.70 -12.99 -14.37
CA LEU A 702 33.49 -11.76 -14.26
C LEU A 702 34.80 -11.93 -13.47
N SER A 703 34.91 -12.97 -12.63
CA SER A 703 36.15 -13.30 -11.92
C SER A 703 37.06 -14.24 -12.70
N GLY A 704 36.65 -14.72 -13.88
CA GLY A 704 37.42 -15.67 -14.68
C GLY A 704 37.29 -17.13 -14.23
N CYS A 705 36.16 -17.52 -13.63
CA CYS A 705 35.92 -18.87 -13.14
C CYS A 705 34.81 -19.56 -13.95
N ALA A 706 35.16 -20.56 -14.77
CA ALA A 706 34.19 -21.36 -15.52
C ALA A 706 33.57 -22.49 -14.68
N SER A 707 34.18 -22.84 -13.56
CA SER A 707 33.71 -23.85 -12.62
C SER A 707 34.10 -23.50 -11.19
N LEU A 708 33.48 -24.15 -10.20
CA LEU A 708 33.85 -23.99 -8.79
C LEU A 708 35.32 -24.37 -8.49
N LYS A 709 35.93 -25.24 -9.32
CA LYS A 709 37.33 -25.66 -9.15
C LYS A 709 38.32 -24.55 -9.51
N ASP A 710 37.90 -23.59 -10.33
CA ASP A 710 38.73 -22.45 -10.75
C ASP A 710 38.81 -21.39 -9.65
N ILE A 711 37.92 -21.44 -8.66
CA ILE A 711 37.87 -20.51 -7.54
C ILE A 711 39.00 -20.84 -6.56
N THR A 712 40.03 -20.00 -6.57
CA THR A 712 41.17 -20.07 -5.65
C THR A 712 41.22 -18.88 -4.68
N ARG A 713 42.02 -18.99 -3.61
CA ARG A 713 42.24 -17.93 -2.62
C ARG A 713 42.71 -16.59 -3.21
N ASP A 714 43.34 -16.61 -4.38
CA ASP A 714 43.81 -15.42 -5.08
C ASP A 714 42.70 -14.51 -5.59
N HIS A 715 41.46 -15.00 -5.70
CA HIS A 715 40.30 -14.23 -6.17
C HIS A 715 39.78 -13.23 -5.15
N VAL A 716 40.33 -13.23 -3.92
CA VAL A 716 39.95 -12.28 -2.87
C VAL A 716 41.16 -11.66 -2.19
N THR A 717 40.98 -10.42 -1.71
CA THR A 717 41.89 -9.76 -0.77
C THR A 717 41.14 -9.49 0.52
N THR A 718 41.67 -9.99 1.63
CA THR A 718 41.14 -9.69 2.96
C THR A 718 41.86 -8.50 3.59
N GLU A 719 41.35 -8.02 4.72
CA GLU A 719 42.02 -6.97 5.50
C GLU A 719 43.40 -7.44 6.02
N SER A 720 43.50 -8.68 6.47
CA SER A 720 44.76 -9.31 6.87
C SER A 720 45.79 -9.34 5.75
N ASP A 721 45.38 -9.59 4.51
CA ASP A 721 46.27 -9.55 3.33
C ASP A 721 46.84 -8.14 3.09
N ARG A 722 46.00 -7.11 3.27
CA ARG A 722 46.40 -5.71 3.11
C ARG A 722 47.40 -5.28 4.18
N ILE A 723 47.17 -5.67 5.43
CA ILE A 723 48.08 -5.38 6.56
C ILE A 723 49.42 -6.11 6.38
N ARG A 724 49.42 -7.36 5.90
CA ARG A 724 50.66 -8.09 5.61
C ARG A 724 51.47 -7.43 4.50
N ARG A 725 50.80 -6.96 3.43
CA ARG A 725 51.45 -6.26 2.32
C ARG A 725 51.98 -4.87 2.66
N SER A 726 51.41 -4.18 3.67
CA SER A 726 51.93 -2.89 4.13
C SER A 726 53.12 -3.02 5.10
N ARG A 727 53.43 -4.24 5.56
CA ARG A 727 54.57 -4.56 6.45
C ARG A 727 55.75 -5.18 5.69
N LEU A 728 55.56 -5.54 4.43
CA LEU A 728 56.59 -5.92 3.46
C LEU A 728 56.94 -4.68 2.64
#